data_AF-A0A1V5KNT4-F1
#
_entry.id   AF-A0A1V5KNT4-F1
#
_cell.length_a   1.000
_cell.length_b   1.000
_cell.length_c   1.000
_cell.angle_alpha   90.00
_cell.angle_beta   90.00
_cell.angle_gamma   90.00
#
_symmetry.space_group_name_H-M   'P 1'
#
loop_
_entity.id
_entity.type
_entity.pdbx_description
1 polymer ?
#
loop_
_entity_poly.entity_id
_entity_poly.type
_entity_poly.pdbx_seq_one_letter_code
_entity_poly.pdbx_strand_id
1 'polypeptide(L)'
;MGKWTAGLLCFFCMTSSLPIKSDQQKGLVMEWKPHADVAYTAKTLKYDFKGYTSRWEEFSWKWFCSRGVFQTAQPDIQSLLLRMEKDIANQLLLEELWIQPGFLSLIEKKNPVVLRSPSRSDVQQALLQRDVFVVISHRDPVAGELLEKLPEELTFRRNKAFVLHWGNRLLFVSAGYTPVETERLYGYLQAAVDMIRRYTIYKGWMGVHTNDYLITPAVRTNPYELINKALQVGCSWMAVSGYNDFMLSNGVNQALAELRFPFIFMPGQYGSGGVMYGMEHYPEVQDNTVASCLDWCKKNQGYYFSTLPGDEAFADEYHGYVVKSAADQEAVEKLAKPFITNAETIERSTPPALLLFLEKNEPLAPASIMRAILARRNAAVFENGAVLALKELLNPLRILILEQEHLSRTFMDFVSLDAQMEQNRLLVTLHNSSESTLQGRIRLHLPPGVTVVEHADETAVSLNAQESRLLTFTLNSSAVACGKDNPVAVRCFGDFGAVAAMTHWDLPHRAELHPLILDLPGPVDYPITLWNSSAVNPFTSELTVTEVKTGKRVHAETLVENLAPWQKKIIKRKIALPQGDYEAVVAASGDTVRGHIAVRRFKGKATVREEDLNQDGVPEIVLENQKVKATILLTGGRIIEYIIKSRNENLLFKLWPQTPPWHDEPRGALAFYPYGGLEEFIGYPYIAGKIIYEYKVVQASGNFVRVELWANIHGSKIAKTVTLPAESQVLEVRYSLNEMDPSLHVIGINPLIEIGPSTGPEDDYIFPEKTLVHRSPVLDRYYGAACFLEEGWAVGYDTRMDVSLLIGYPVNDAIYLHMWNNHPDNTPTPYYYTELQPWLAIKPLTTTYFSYYLLGCDGPWPAALEAFKKLGLVTKKRTSQ
;
A
#
# COMPACT_ATOMS: atom_id res chain seq x y z
N MET A 1 33.83 -30.43 64.46
CA MET A 1 33.22 -30.52 65.81
C MET A 1 31.76 -30.10 65.65
N GLY A 2 30.70 -30.81 66.04
CA GLY A 2 30.56 -32.01 66.87
C GLY A 2 30.34 -31.69 68.36
N LYS A 3 29.37 -32.27 69.09
CA LYS A 3 28.21 -33.12 68.72
C LYS A 3 27.38 -33.37 70.01
N TRP A 4 26.04 -33.13 70.02
CA TRP A 4 25.03 -33.78 70.90
C TRP A 4 25.19 -33.52 72.43
N THR A 5 24.27 -33.75 73.40
CA THR A 5 22.84 -34.15 73.58
C THR A 5 22.39 -33.57 74.96
N ALA A 6 21.21 -33.68 75.61
CA ALA A 6 19.84 -34.28 75.52
C ALA A 6 18.97 -33.52 76.60
N GLY A 7 17.70 -33.77 76.95
CA GLY A 7 16.62 -34.70 76.53
C GLY A 7 15.49 -34.77 77.59
N LEU A 8 14.38 -35.48 77.29
CA LEU A 8 13.11 -35.64 78.06
C LEU A 8 12.27 -34.35 78.23
N LEU A 9 10.92 -34.30 78.09
CA LEU A 9 9.75 -35.18 78.35
C LEU A 9 9.10 -35.04 79.74
N CYS A 10 7.93 -34.40 79.80
CA CYS A 10 6.70 -35.05 80.27
C CYS A 10 5.42 -34.29 79.83
N PHE A 11 4.24 -34.91 80.02
CA PHE A 11 2.91 -34.41 79.63
C PHE A 11 2.31 -33.43 80.66
N PHE A 12 1.39 -32.56 80.20
CA PHE A 12 0.06 -32.45 80.81
C PHE A 12 -0.99 -31.92 79.81
N CYS A 13 -2.20 -32.48 79.82
CA CYS A 13 -3.34 -31.94 79.08
C CYS A 13 -4.13 -30.95 79.96
N MET A 14 -4.52 -29.80 79.40
CA MET A 14 -5.75 -29.13 79.80
C MET A 14 -6.50 -28.60 78.58
N THR A 15 -7.81 -28.80 78.57
CA THR A 15 -8.73 -28.38 77.51
C THR A 15 -9.20 -26.95 77.72
N SER A 16 -8.94 -26.05 76.78
CA SER A 16 -9.58 -24.73 76.71
C SER A 16 -10.54 -24.67 75.51
N SER A 17 -11.75 -25.20 75.69
CA SER A 17 -12.83 -25.12 74.71
C SER A 17 -13.37 -23.68 74.62
N LEU A 18 -12.73 -22.85 73.79
CA LEU A 18 -13.29 -21.56 73.41
C LEU A 18 -14.50 -21.79 72.49
N PRO A 19 -15.70 -21.27 72.82
CA PRO A 19 -16.89 -21.52 72.02
C PRO A 19 -16.79 -20.78 70.68
N ILE A 20 -16.96 -21.51 69.58
CA ILE A 20 -17.25 -20.92 68.27
C ILE A 20 -18.66 -20.32 68.37
N LYS A 21 -18.76 -19.05 68.77
CA LYS A 21 -20.01 -18.29 68.62
C LYS A 21 -20.29 -18.15 67.13
N SER A 22 -21.46 -18.62 66.71
CA SER A 22 -21.96 -18.51 65.34
C SER A 22 -22.29 -17.06 65.01
N ASP A 23 -21.30 -16.29 64.55
CA ASP A 23 -21.40 -14.87 64.17
C ASP A 23 -22.10 -14.68 62.80
N GLN A 24 -23.17 -15.45 62.57
CA GLN A 24 -23.91 -15.57 61.30
C GLN A 24 -24.69 -14.30 60.89
N GLN A 25 -24.72 -13.26 61.74
CA GLN A 25 -25.49 -12.03 61.48
C GLN A 25 -24.67 -10.88 60.88
N LYS A 26 -23.34 -11.00 60.76
CA LYS A 26 -22.56 -10.04 59.96
C LYS A 26 -22.86 -10.23 58.47
N GLY A 27 -23.02 -9.11 57.75
CA GLY A 27 -23.32 -9.07 56.32
C GLY A 27 -22.25 -9.74 55.47
N LEU A 28 -22.56 -9.96 54.19
CA LEU A 28 -21.54 -10.18 53.18
C LEU A 28 -20.70 -8.89 53.05
N VAL A 29 -19.56 -8.85 53.76
CA VAL A 29 -18.56 -7.77 53.66
C VAL A 29 -17.84 -7.91 52.31
N MET A 30 -18.52 -7.42 51.28
CA MET A 30 -18.05 -7.39 49.90
C MET A 30 -17.61 -5.98 49.54
N GLU A 31 -16.45 -5.86 48.90
CA GLU A 31 -15.99 -4.60 48.32
C GLU A 31 -16.16 -4.67 46.80
N TRP A 32 -16.94 -3.75 46.22
CA TRP A 32 -16.75 -3.43 44.80
C TRP A 32 -15.44 -2.68 44.65
N LYS A 33 -14.71 -2.97 43.58
CA LYS A 33 -13.48 -2.25 43.22
C LYS A 33 -13.54 -1.92 41.73
N PRO A 34 -13.29 -0.65 41.34
CA PRO A 34 -13.06 -0.35 39.94
C PRO A 34 -11.83 -1.11 39.47
N HIS A 35 -11.85 -1.63 38.24
CA HIS A 35 -10.64 -2.21 37.66
C HIS A 35 -9.72 -1.07 37.25
N ALA A 36 -8.53 -1.00 37.87
CA ALA A 36 -7.75 0.23 37.96
C ALA A 36 -7.21 0.80 36.63
N ASP A 37 -7.21 0.01 35.56
CA ASP A 37 -6.63 0.38 34.27
C ASP A 37 -7.63 0.94 33.24
N VAL A 38 -8.96 0.78 33.43
CA VAL A 38 -9.91 0.93 32.30
C VAL A 38 -10.69 2.24 32.31
N ALA A 39 -9.95 3.31 32.01
CA ALA A 39 -10.47 4.55 31.45
C ALA A 39 -9.81 4.83 30.09
N TYR A 40 -9.70 3.80 29.22
CA TYR A 40 -9.04 3.93 27.92
C TYR A 40 -9.74 4.97 27.04
N THR A 41 -9.12 6.14 26.95
CA THR A 41 -9.50 7.22 26.04
C THR A 41 -9.37 6.75 24.58
N ALA A 42 -10.13 7.36 23.67
CA ALA A 42 -10.08 6.97 22.27
C ALA A 42 -8.75 7.42 21.64
N LYS A 43 -7.92 6.44 21.29
CA LYS A 43 -6.62 6.61 20.62
C LYS A 43 -6.84 7.37 19.32
N THR A 44 -6.29 8.59 19.27
CA THR A 44 -6.45 9.51 18.14
C THR A 44 -5.24 9.43 17.22
N LEU A 45 -5.42 8.85 16.05
CA LEU A 45 -4.45 8.88 14.95
C LEU A 45 -4.72 10.12 14.09
N LYS A 46 -3.66 10.71 13.52
CA LYS A 46 -3.73 11.89 12.65
C LYS A 46 -3.05 11.55 11.34
N TYR A 47 -3.65 11.98 10.24
CA TYR A 47 -3.07 11.81 8.91
C TYR A 47 -3.33 13.06 8.07
N ASP A 48 -2.47 13.26 7.08
CA ASP A 48 -2.63 14.24 6.05
C ASP A 48 -2.25 13.66 4.68
N PHE A 49 -2.70 14.33 3.64
CA PHE A 49 -2.35 14.10 2.26
C PHE A 49 -2.12 15.45 1.61
N LYS A 50 -1.05 15.56 0.83
CA LYS A 50 -0.73 16.70 -0.02
C LYS A 50 -0.16 16.16 -1.33
N GLY A 51 -0.78 16.53 -2.45
CA GLY A 51 -0.38 15.99 -3.75
C GLY A 51 -1.49 16.05 -4.77
N TYR A 52 -1.39 15.19 -5.80
CA TYR A 52 -2.34 15.12 -6.89
C TYR A 52 -3.31 13.93 -6.76
N THR A 53 -4.61 14.23 -6.70
CA THR A 53 -5.71 13.27 -6.90
C THR A 53 -6.30 13.51 -8.30
N SER A 54 -7.61 13.73 -8.46
CA SER A 54 -8.18 14.33 -9.67
C SER A 54 -7.84 15.83 -9.85
N ARG A 55 -7.14 16.41 -8.88
CA ARG A 55 -6.62 17.79 -8.84
C ARG A 55 -5.55 17.89 -7.75
N TRP A 56 -4.84 19.02 -7.68
CA TRP A 56 -3.96 19.32 -6.54
C TRP A 56 -4.79 19.57 -5.28
N GLU A 57 -4.57 18.77 -4.23
CA GLU A 57 -5.29 18.88 -2.96
C GLU A 57 -4.36 18.77 -1.75
N GLU A 58 -4.78 19.39 -0.66
CA GLU A 58 -4.18 19.24 0.67
C GLU A 58 -5.31 19.07 1.68
N PHE A 59 -5.29 17.99 2.45
CA PHE A 59 -6.30 17.72 3.48
C PHE A 59 -5.74 16.87 4.63
N SER A 60 -6.28 17.05 5.83
CA SER A 60 -5.98 16.23 7.00
C SER A 60 -7.24 15.65 7.62
N TRP A 61 -7.09 14.50 8.27
CA TRP A 61 -8.15 13.79 8.95
C TRP A 61 -7.64 13.10 10.23
N LYS A 62 -8.56 12.50 10.96
CA LYS A 62 -8.27 11.75 12.19
C LYS A 62 -9.02 10.44 12.17
N TRP A 63 -8.44 9.41 12.75
CA TRP A 63 -9.14 8.20 13.13
C TRP A 63 -9.14 8.06 14.65
N PHE A 64 -10.26 7.61 15.19
CA PHE A 64 -10.45 7.38 16.61
C PHE A 64 -10.67 5.89 16.84
N CYS A 65 -9.76 5.26 17.60
CA CYS A 65 -9.78 3.83 17.89
C CYS A 65 -10.10 3.59 19.37
N SER A 66 -10.90 2.56 19.66
CA SER A 66 -11.20 2.14 21.05
C SER A 66 -11.70 0.69 21.11
N ARG A 67 -11.72 0.12 22.32
CA ARG A 67 -12.30 -1.21 22.62
C ARG A 67 -11.75 -2.33 21.72
N GLY A 68 -10.51 -2.17 21.23
CA GLY A 68 -9.80 -3.06 20.33
C GLY A 68 -10.31 -3.08 18.88
N VAL A 69 -11.58 -2.74 18.61
CA VAL A 69 -12.20 -2.93 17.28
C VAL A 69 -13.14 -1.80 16.84
N PHE A 70 -13.52 -0.88 17.74
CA PHE A 70 -14.25 0.32 17.34
C PHE A 70 -13.27 1.29 16.64
N GLN A 71 -13.59 1.69 15.42
CA GLN A 71 -12.85 2.68 14.64
C GLN A 71 -13.84 3.65 13.98
N THR A 72 -13.53 4.94 13.97
CA THR A 72 -14.35 5.95 13.26
C THR A 72 -13.50 7.14 12.81
N ALA A 73 -13.88 7.77 11.70
CA ALA A 73 -13.36 9.08 11.31
C ALA A 73 -14.21 10.25 11.90
N GLN A 74 -15.34 9.95 12.54
CA GLN A 74 -16.28 10.94 13.05
C GLN A 74 -15.89 11.46 14.44
N PRO A 75 -15.99 12.79 14.71
CA PRO A 75 -15.46 13.38 15.94
C PRO A 75 -16.35 13.19 17.20
N ASP A 76 -17.63 12.82 17.07
CA ASP A 76 -18.52 12.59 18.22
C ASP A 76 -18.40 11.15 18.76
N ILE A 77 -17.20 10.83 19.23
CA ILE A 77 -16.81 9.48 19.68
C ILE A 77 -17.70 9.03 20.86
N GLN A 78 -18.08 9.95 21.75
CA GLN A 78 -18.88 9.61 22.95
C GLN A 78 -20.29 9.18 22.57
N SER A 79 -20.99 9.92 21.71
CA SER A 79 -22.32 9.51 21.23
C SER A 79 -22.28 8.21 20.42
N LEU A 80 -21.21 7.99 19.65
CA LEU A 80 -21.04 6.78 18.83
C LEU A 80 -20.77 5.54 19.69
N LEU A 81 -19.92 5.63 20.71
CA LEU A 81 -19.71 4.55 21.68
C LEU A 81 -20.99 4.24 22.49
N LEU A 82 -21.71 5.27 22.94
CA LEU A 82 -22.99 5.11 23.65
C LEU A 82 -24.11 4.55 22.75
N ARG A 83 -24.06 4.80 21.44
CA ARG A 83 -24.95 4.17 20.45
C ARG A 83 -24.58 2.70 20.26
N MET A 84 -23.31 2.40 20.02
CA MET A 84 -22.80 1.03 19.90
C MET A 84 -23.16 0.17 21.12
N GLU A 85 -23.05 0.70 22.35
CA GLU A 85 -23.51 0.00 23.56
C GLU A 85 -25.00 -0.38 23.50
N LYS A 86 -25.86 0.57 23.12
CA LYS A 86 -27.31 0.37 23.04
C LYS A 86 -27.69 -0.59 21.92
N ASP A 87 -27.07 -0.44 20.75
CA ASP A 87 -27.35 -1.28 19.59
C ASP A 87 -26.93 -2.73 19.86
N ILE A 88 -25.77 -2.96 20.48
CA ILE A 88 -25.35 -4.30 20.93
C ILE A 88 -26.29 -4.84 22.01
N ALA A 89 -26.64 -4.05 23.03
CA ALA A 89 -27.57 -4.44 24.10
C ALA A 89 -28.93 -4.89 23.52
N ASN A 90 -29.47 -4.14 22.57
CA ASN A 90 -30.71 -4.44 21.86
C ASN A 90 -30.58 -5.71 20.99
N GLN A 91 -29.49 -5.86 20.23
CA GLN A 91 -29.21 -7.04 19.40
C GLN A 91 -29.01 -8.33 20.21
N LEU A 92 -28.54 -8.20 21.46
CA LEU A 92 -28.46 -9.31 22.42
C LEU A 92 -29.76 -9.55 23.19
N LEU A 93 -30.82 -8.76 22.98
CA LEU A 93 -32.05 -8.77 23.78
C LEU A 93 -31.78 -8.63 25.30
N LEU A 94 -30.86 -7.74 25.65
CA LEU A 94 -30.43 -7.41 27.02
C LEU A 94 -30.36 -5.89 27.15
N GLU A 95 -31.53 -5.24 27.21
CA GLU A 95 -31.64 -3.79 27.35
C GLU A 95 -30.75 -3.25 28.49
N GLU A 96 -30.14 -2.09 28.26
CA GLU A 96 -29.21 -1.41 29.17
C GLU A 96 -28.05 -2.28 29.70
N LEU A 97 -27.63 -3.31 28.96
CA LEU A 97 -26.50 -4.15 29.36
C LEU A 97 -25.25 -3.31 29.68
N TRP A 98 -24.64 -3.61 30.83
CA TRP A 98 -23.30 -3.16 31.20
C TRP A 98 -22.46 -4.34 31.71
N ILE A 99 -21.18 -4.36 31.34
CA ILE A 99 -20.20 -5.36 31.77
C ILE A 99 -19.02 -4.60 32.37
N GLN A 100 -18.61 -4.96 33.58
CA GLN A 100 -17.42 -4.41 34.20
C GLN A 100 -16.19 -4.76 33.36
N PRO A 101 -15.35 -3.78 32.98
CA PRO A 101 -14.11 -4.08 32.30
C PRO A 101 -13.17 -4.99 33.11
N GLY A 102 -12.50 -5.90 32.40
CA GLY A 102 -11.68 -6.96 33.00
C GLY A 102 -12.46 -8.17 33.51
N PHE A 103 -13.81 -8.15 33.52
CA PHE A 103 -14.64 -9.26 34.01
C PHE A 103 -14.34 -10.59 33.30
N LEU A 104 -14.24 -10.60 31.96
CA LEU A 104 -13.95 -11.81 31.19
C LEU A 104 -12.49 -12.21 31.34
N SER A 105 -11.59 -11.21 31.34
CA SER A 105 -10.15 -11.38 31.57
C SER A 105 -9.80 -11.92 32.98
N LEU A 106 -10.69 -11.75 33.95
CA LEU A 106 -10.63 -12.37 35.28
C LEU A 106 -11.26 -13.76 35.29
N ILE A 107 -12.41 -13.98 34.64
CA ILE A 107 -13.05 -15.30 34.58
C ILE A 107 -12.22 -16.31 33.79
N GLU A 108 -11.58 -15.93 32.69
CA GLU A 108 -10.72 -16.84 31.90
C GLU A 108 -9.70 -17.55 32.81
N LYS A 109 -9.05 -16.76 33.67
CA LYS A 109 -7.99 -17.14 34.61
C LYS A 109 -8.49 -17.83 35.88
N LYS A 110 -9.80 -17.94 36.07
CA LYS A 110 -10.44 -18.54 37.24
C LYS A 110 -11.35 -19.70 36.82
N ASN A 111 -11.67 -20.58 37.77
CA ASN A 111 -12.67 -21.62 37.56
C ASN A 111 -13.69 -21.55 38.71
N PRO A 112 -14.54 -20.50 38.74
CA PRO A 112 -15.46 -20.27 39.83
C PRO A 112 -16.58 -21.33 39.86
N VAL A 113 -17.07 -21.68 41.05
CA VAL A 113 -18.28 -22.52 41.15
C VAL A 113 -19.52 -21.68 40.82
N VAL A 114 -20.35 -22.19 39.92
CA VAL A 114 -21.56 -21.51 39.44
C VAL A 114 -22.73 -21.86 40.36
N LEU A 115 -23.42 -20.84 40.87
CA LEU A 115 -24.65 -20.95 41.65
C LEU A 115 -25.76 -20.18 40.93
N ARG A 116 -26.97 -20.78 40.84
CA ARG A 116 -28.15 -20.17 40.21
C ARG A 116 -29.19 -19.84 41.27
N SER A 117 -29.66 -18.59 41.29
CA SER A 117 -30.56 -18.04 42.31
C SER A 117 -30.24 -18.45 43.77
N PRO A 118 -28.97 -18.41 44.21
CA PRO A 118 -28.58 -18.89 45.54
C PRO A 118 -29.15 -18.05 46.68
N SER A 119 -29.30 -18.67 47.85
CA SER A 119 -29.42 -17.92 49.09
C SER A 119 -28.07 -17.31 49.50
N ARG A 120 -28.10 -16.30 50.36
CA ARG A 120 -26.90 -15.75 51.02
C ARG A 120 -26.04 -16.82 51.69
N SER A 121 -26.66 -17.86 52.25
CA SER A 121 -25.94 -18.97 52.90
C SER A 121 -25.09 -19.75 51.89
N ASP A 122 -25.64 -20.04 50.71
CA ASP A 122 -24.95 -20.83 49.68
C ASP A 122 -23.74 -20.05 49.12
N VAL A 123 -23.90 -18.74 48.92
CA VAL A 123 -22.80 -17.85 48.50
C VAL A 123 -21.69 -17.81 49.55
N GLN A 124 -22.03 -17.67 50.84
CA GLN A 124 -21.05 -17.68 51.94
C GLN A 124 -20.31 -19.03 52.04
N GLN A 125 -21.03 -20.16 51.96
CA GLN A 125 -20.42 -21.49 52.03
C GLN A 125 -19.52 -21.82 50.82
N ALA A 126 -19.88 -21.33 49.63
CA ALA A 126 -19.06 -21.50 48.43
C ALA A 126 -17.79 -20.64 48.45
N LEU A 127 -17.89 -19.37 48.87
CA LEU A 127 -16.76 -18.43 48.96
C LEU A 127 -15.68 -18.88 49.96
N LEU A 128 -16.07 -19.54 51.06
CA LEU A 128 -15.13 -20.17 51.99
C LEU A 128 -14.18 -21.17 51.29
N GLN A 129 -14.65 -21.86 50.24
CA GLN A 129 -13.87 -22.86 49.53
C GLN A 129 -13.08 -22.32 48.33
N ARG A 130 -13.71 -21.48 47.50
CA ARG A 130 -13.18 -21.07 46.18
C ARG A 130 -13.86 -19.80 45.67
N ASP A 131 -13.41 -19.31 44.51
CA ASP A 131 -14.09 -18.20 43.82
C ASP A 131 -15.47 -18.65 43.29
N VAL A 132 -16.45 -17.76 43.23
CA VAL A 132 -17.86 -18.09 42.97
C VAL A 132 -18.41 -17.24 41.84
N PHE A 133 -19.28 -17.82 41.01
CA PHE A 133 -20.09 -17.11 40.03
C PHE A 133 -21.56 -17.26 40.43
N VAL A 134 -22.29 -16.15 40.59
CA VAL A 134 -23.73 -16.16 40.85
C VAL A 134 -24.53 -15.65 39.65
N VAL A 135 -25.52 -16.45 39.26
CA VAL A 135 -26.52 -16.16 38.22
C VAL A 135 -27.80 -15.79 38.95
N ILE A 136 -28.17 -14.51 38.98
CA ILE A 136 -29.26 -13.99 39.81
C ILE A 136 -30.23 -13.07 39.05
N SER A 137 -31.54 -13.24 39.25
CA SER A 137 -32.51 -12.22 38.86
C SER A 137 -32.57 -11.09 39.89
N HIS A 138 -33.00 -9.90 39.50
CA HIS A 138 -33.25 -8.77 40.42
C HIS A 138 -34.31 -9.07 41.51
N ARG A 139 -35.01 -10.21 41.45
CA ARG A 139 -35.99 -10.66 42.45
C ARG A 139 -35.46 -11.74 43.39
N ASP A 140 -34.23 -12.20 43.19
CA ASP A 140 -33.66 -13.30 43.97
C ASP A 140 -33.24 -12.81 45.37
N PRO A 141 -33.34 -13.62 46.45
CA PRO A 141 -33.18 -13.14 47.83
C PRO A 141 -31.82 -12.51 48.16
N VAL A 142 -30.77 -12.83 47.40
CA VAL A 142 -29.42 -12.28 47.57
C VAL A 142 -29.14 -11.06 46.67
N ALA A 143 -30.03 -10.75 45.72
CA ALA A 143 -29.76 -9.75 44.67
C ALA A 143 -29.58 -8.33 45.24
N GLY A 144 -30.40 -7.92 46.22
CA GLY A 144 -30.29 -6.61 46.86
C GLY A 144 -28.91 -6.40 47.51
N GLU A 145 -28.48 -7.31 48.38
CA GLU A 145 -27.20 -7.23 49.11
C GLU A 145 -25.96 -7.16 48.18
N LEU A 146 -26.07 -7.68 46.94
CA LEU A 146 -25.02 -7.64 45.92
C LEU A 146 -25.12 -6.42 44.99
N LEU A 147 -26.32 -6.01 44.59
CA LEU A 147 -26.53 -4.85 43.71
C LEU A 147 -26.30 -3.52 44.43
N GLU A 148 -26.58 -3.45 45.73
CA GLU A 148 -26.23 -2.32 46.62
C GLU A 148 -24.71 -2.08 46.76
N LYS A 149 -23.86 -2.94 46.20
CA LYS A 149 -22.40 -2.75 46.19
C LYS A 149 -21.90 -1.97 44.98
N LEU A 150 -22.74 -1.75 43.97
CA LEU A 150 -22.39 -0.98 42.78
C LEU A 150 -22.54 0.53 43.01
N PRO A 151 -21.73 1.36 42.32
CA PRO A 151 -21.93 2.81 42.23
C PRO A 151 -23.36 3.20 41.80
N GLU A 152 -23.83 4.35 42.28
CA GLU A 152 -25.19 4.85 42.05
C GLU A 152 -25.50 5.01 40.55
N GLU A 153 -24.53 5.52 39.78
CA GLU A 153 -24.60 5.71 38.33
C GLU A 153 -24.69 4.40 37.53
N LEU A 154 -24.49 3.24 38.16
CA LEU A 154 -24.72 1.93 37.55
C LEU A 154 -26.03 1.28 38.01
N THR A 155 -26.68 1.76 39.07
CA THR A 155 -27.89 1.13 39.63
C THR A 155 -29.01 0.96 38.58
N PHE A 156 -29.22 1.97 37.74
CA PHE A 156 -30.27 2.00 36.72
C PHE A 156 -30.16 0.84 35.71
N ARG A 157 -28.93 0.51 35.27
CA ARG A 157 -28.64 -0.43 34.18
C ARG A 157 -29.38 -1.76 34.39
N ARG A 158 -30.42 -2.03 33.62
CA ARG A 158 -31.30 -3.21 33.74
C ARG A 158 -30.58 -4.56 33.77
N ASN A 159 -29.49 -4.74 33.03
CA ASN A 159 -28.73 -5.99 32.95
C ASN A 159 -27.23 -5.73 33.21
N LYS A 160 -26.58 -6.53 34.05
CA LYS A 160 -25.24 -6.25 34.60
C LYS A 160 -24.35 -7.48 34.73
N ALA A 161 -23.06 -7.34 34.45
CA ALA A 161 -22.03 -8.33 34.80
C ALA A 161 -20.86 -7.67 35.55
N PHE A 162 -20.51 -8.12 36.76
CA PHE A 162 -19.54 -7.44 37.62
C PHE A 162 -18.84 -8.35 38.64
N VAL A 163 -17.76 -7.86 39.25
CA VAL A 163 -16.96 -8.59 40.25
C VAL A 163 -17.00 -7.88 41.60
N LEU A 164 -17.16 -8.66 42.67
CA LEU A 164 -17.03 -8.21 44.05
C LEU A 164 -15.92 -9.00 44.76
N HIS A 165 -15.18 -8.33 45.64
CA HIS A 165 -14.09 -8.92 46.42
C HIS A 165 -14.56 -9.36 47.80
N TRP A 166 -14.20 -10.58 48.21
CA TRP A 166 -14.37 -11.10 49.56
C TRP A 166 -13.02 -11.53 50.12
N GLY A 167 -12.27 -10.55 50.67
CA GLY A 167 -10.85 -10.72 50.99
C GLY A 167 -10.05 -11.14 49.74
N ASN A 168 -9.50 -12.35 49.77
CA ASN A 168 -8.72 -12.92 48.66
C ASN A 168 -9.57 -13.71 47.63
N ARG A 169 -10.90 -13.72 47.77
CA ARG A 169 -11.83 -14.41 46.86
C ARG A 169 -12.54 -13.43 45.93
N LEU A 170 -12.90 -13.92 44.74
CA LEU A 170 -13.74 -13.20 43.78
C LEU A 170 -15.15 -13.80 43.74
N LEU A 171 -16.15 -12.93 43.79
CA LEU A 171 -17.54 -13.22 43.48
C LEU A 171 -17.87 -12.55 42.15
N PHE A 172 -18.01 -13.35 41.09
CA PHE A 172 -18.54 -12.91 39.81
C PHE A 172 -20.06 -12.92 39.86
N VAL A 173 -20.70 -11.89 39.31
CA VAL A 173 -22.16 -11.72 39.28
C VAL A 173 -22.60 -11.50 37.84
N SER A 174 -23.57 -12.27 37.36
CA SER A 174 -24.45 -11.85 36.26
C SER A 174 -25.84 -11.61 36.81
N ALA A 175 -26.30 -10.36 36.76
CA ALA A 175 -27.61 -9.94 37.21
C ALA A 175 -28.47 -9.50 36.02
N GLY A 176 -29.67 -10.07 35.91
CA GLY A 176 -30.67 -9.66 34.92
C GLY A 176 -32.00 -9.29 35.59
N TYR A 177 -32.80 -8.46 34.92
CA TYR A 177 -34.09 -8.02 35.47
C TYR A 177 -35.11 -9.18 35.58
N THR A 178 -35.05 -10.14 34.65
CA THR A 178 -35.76 -11.43 34.72
C THR A 178 -34.80 -12.63 34.71
N PRO A 179 -35.22 -13.82 35.19
CA PRO A 179 -34.43 -15.05 35.06
C PRO A 179 -34.03 -15.37 33.60
N VAL A 180 -34.90 -15.08 32.62
CA VAL A 180 -34.64 -15.33 31.19
C VAL A 180 -33.52 -14.45 30.66
N GLU A 181 -33.49 -13.17 31.03
CA GLU A 181 -32.39 -12.26 30.69
C GLU A 181 -31.10 -12.64 31.42
N THR A 182 -31.21 -13.08 32.68
CA THR A 182 -30.06 -13.52 33.48
C THR A 182 -29.38 -14.74 32.86
N GLU A 183 -30.14 -15.77 32.48
CA GLU A 183 -29.62 -16.96 31.81
C GLU A 183 -29.08 -16.65 30.40
N ARG A 184 -29.71 -15.72 29.67
CA ARG A 184 -29.22 -15.24 28.37
C ARG A 184 -27.86 -14.54 28.49
N LEU A 185 -27.73 -13.62 29.45
CA LEU A 185 -26.48 -12.93 29.75
C LEU A 185 -25.40 -13.93 30.17
N TYR A 186 -25.71 -14.84 31.11
CA TYR A 186 -24.80 -15.89 31.53
C TYR A 186 -24.29 -16.74 30.36
N GLY A 187 -25.20 -17.19 29.48
CA GLY A 187 -24.83 -17.98 28.29
C GLY A 187 -23.90 -17.23 27.32
N TYR A 188 -24.13 -15.93 27.08
CA TYR A 188 -23.24 -15.14 26.23
C TYR A 188 -21.88 -14.87 26.90
N LEU A 189 -21.83 -14.68 28.23
CA LEU A 189 -20.58 -14.55 28.98
C LEU A 189 -19.75 -15.86 28.94
N GLN A 190 -20.40 -17.03 29.08
CA GLN A 190 -19.73 -18.32 28.88
C GLN A 190 -19.16 -18.45 27.47
N ALA A 191 -19.96 -18.19 26.44
CA ALA A 191 -19.54 -18.32 25.05
C ALA A 191 -18.40 -17.35 24.67
N ALA A 192 -18.33 -16.16 25.30
CA ALA A 192 -17.18 -15.27 25.19
C ALA A 192 -15.92 -15.85 25.85
N VAL A 193 -16.02 -16.42 27.07
CA VAL A 193 -14.88 -17.09 27.72
C VAL A 193 -14.40 -18.31 26.94
N ASP A 194 -15.31 -19.10 26.36
CA ASP A 194 -14.95 -20.26 25.54
C ASP A 194 -14.33 -19.84 24.19
N MET A 195 -14.78 -18.73 23.59
CA MET A 195 -14.12 -18.08 22.45
C MET A 195 -12.68 -17.66 22.80
N ILE A 196 -12.48 -16.96 23.93
CA ILE A 196 -11.14 -16.56 24.39
C ILE A 196 -10.25 -17.79 24.60
N ARG A 197 -10.76 -18.84 25.22
CA ARG A 197 -10.00 -20.08 25.51
C ARG A 197 -9.65 -20.86 24.26
N ARG A 198 -10.55 -20.90 23.27
CA ARG A 198 -10.37 -21.67 22.03
C ARG A 198 -9.49 -20.98 21.00
N TYR A 199 -9.63 -19.66 20.84
CA TYR A 199 -9.06 -18.94 19.70
C TYR A 199 -7.99 -17.91 20.07
N THR A 200 -7.04 -17.68 19.18
CA THR A 200 -6.28 -16.43 19.12
C THR A 200 -6.93 -15.53 18.08
N ILE A 201 -7.35 -14.33 18.47
CA ILE A 201 -8.01 -13.38 17.57
C ILE A 201 -6.95 -12.51 16.91
N TYR A 202 -6.88 -12.56 15.58
CA TYR A 202 -6.00 -11.70 14.79
C TYR A 202 -6.81 -10.71 13.98
N LYS A 203 -6.36 -9.45 13.92
CA LYS A 203 -6.98 -8.38 13.13
C LYS A 203 -6.09 -8.03 11.93
N GLY A 204 -6.72 -7.73 10.80
CA GLY A 204 -6.06 -7.26 9.59
C GLY A 204 -7.01 -6.53 8.65
N TRP A 205 -6.48 -6.09 7.51
CA TRP A 205 -7.25 -5.47 6.43
C TRP A 205 -7.25 -6.38 5.20
N MET A 206 -8.42 -6.56 4.58
CA MET A 206 -8.56 -7.34 3.36
C MET A 206 -8.87 -6.41 2.18
N GLY A 207 -8.18 -6.60 1.06
CA GLY A 207 -8.40 -5.85 -0.17
C GLY A 207 -8.11 -4.37 -0.06
N VAL A 208 -6.94 -4.02 0.49
CA VAL A 208 -6.45 -2.64 0.50
C VAL A 208 -5.82 -2.32 -0.87
N HIS A 209 -6.01 -1.11 -1.37
CA HIS A 209 -5.31 -0.64 -2.57
C HIS A 209 -4.11 0.21 -2.17
N THR A 210 -2.90 -0.21 -2.54
CA THR A 210 -1.68 0.62 -2.33
C THR A 210 -1.61 1.76 -3.33
N ASN A 211 -2.10 1.50 -4.56
CA ASN A 211 -1.94 2.32 -5.75
C ASN A 211 -0.46 2.57 -6.12
N ASP A 212 0.46 1.69 -5.70
CA ASP A 212 1.91 1.98 -5.75
C ASP A 212 2.44 2.08 -7.18
N TYR A 213 2.01 1.14 -8.03
CA TYR A 213 2.30 1.08 -9.47
C TYR A 213 1.11 1.55 -10.33
N LEU A 214 0.28 2.46 -9.82
CA LEU A 214 -0.84 3.03 -10.57
C LEU A 214 -0.44 4.38 -11.20
N ILE A 215 -0.70 4.52 -12.49
CA ILE A 215 -0.48 5.76 -13.26
C ILE A 215 -1.57 6.83 -13.04
N THR A 216 -2.78 6.36 -12.69
CA THR A 216 -3.93 7.19 -12.32
C THR A 216 -3.77 7.68 -10.89
N PRO A 217 -4.03 8.97 -10.57
CA PRO A 217 -3.73 9.51 -9.27
C PRO A 217 -4.82 9.13 -8.28
N ALA A 218 -4.39 8.64 -7.13
CA ALA A 218 -5.21 8.31 -5.98
C ALA A 218 -4.43 8.72 -4.72
N VAL A 219 -5.05 8.55 -3.54
CA VAL A 219 -4.26 8.49 -2.30
C VAL A 219 -3.44 7.20 -2.33
N ARG A 220 -2.22 7.28 -2.88
CA ARG A 220 -1.18 6.25 -2.72
C ARG A 220 -0.67 6.29 -1.28
N THR A 221 -0.14 5.18 -0.82
CA THR A 221 0.67 5.10 0.40
C THR A 221 1.68 3.98 0.17
N ASN A 222 2.96 4.23 0.41
CA ASN A 222 4.00 3.20 0.21
C ASN A 222 3.63 1.94 1.03
N PRO A 223 3.84 0.71 0.54
CA PRO A 223 3.40 -0.50 1.23
C PRO A 223 3.89 -0.61 2.68
N TYR A 224 5.07 -0.07 3.01
CA TYR A 224 5.60 -0.08 4.37
C TYR A 224 4.93 0.96 5.28
N GLU A 225 4.57 2.13 4.76
CA GLU A 225 3.72 3.12 5.44
C GLU A 225 2.28 2.62 5.61
N LEU A 226 1.78 1.84 4.65
CA LEU A 226 0.46 1.23 4.72
C LEU A 226 0.42 0.16 5.81
N ILE A 227 1.48 -0.64 5.94
CA ILE A 227 1.70 -1.55 7.07
C ILE A 227 1.79 -0.76 8.38
N ASN A 228 2.41 0.42 8.40
CA ASN A 228 2.43 1.30 9.57
C ASN A 228 1.03 1.77 9.99
N LYS A 229 0.21 2.29 9.06
CA LYS A 229 -1.19 2.65 9.31
C LYS A 229 -1.99 1.45 9.86
N ALA A 230 -1.74 0.25 9.34
CA ALA A 230 -2.35 -0.99 9.81
C ALA A 230 -1.92 -1.34 11.25
N LEU A 231 -0.62 -1.28 11.55
CA LEU A 231 -0.05 -1.53 12.88
C LEU A 231 -0.55 -0.53 13.92
N GLN A 232 -0.68 0.76 13.56
CA GLN A 232 -1.20 1.79 14.47
C GLN A 232 -2.64 1.47 14.93
N VAL A 233 -3.50 0.92 14.06
CA VAL A 233 -4.84 0.44 14.43
C VAL A 233 -4.86 -1.00 14.97
N GLY A 234 -3.70 -1.61 15.24
CA GLY A 234 -3.57 -2.94 15.85
C GLY A 234 -3.77 -4.13 14.90
N CYS A 235 -3.55 -3.94 13.60
CA CYS A 235 -3.53 -5.04 12.62
C CYS A 235 -2.18 -5.79 12.64
N SER A 236 -2.22 -7.04 12.20
CA SER A 236 -1.08 -7.99 12.18
C SER A 236 -0.83 -8.62 10.81
N TRP A 237 -1.74 -8.38 9.87
CA TRP A 237 -1.67 -8.82 8.48
C TRP A 237 -2.48 -7.87 7.59
N MET A 238 -2.21 -7.89 6.28
CA MET A 238 -3.12 -7.36 5.27
C MET A 238 -3.10 -8.22 4.01
N ALA A 239 -4.18 -8.14 3.22
CA ALA A 239 -4.18 -8.52 1.82
C ALA A 239 -4.39 -7.27 0.95
N VAL A 240 -3.60 -7.12 -0.10
CA VAL A 240 -3.74 -6.04 -1.08
C VAL A 240 -4.48 -6.51 -2.33
N SER A 241 -5.15 -5.61 -3.04
CA SER A 241 -5.95 -5.95 -4.24
C SER A 241 -6.05 -4.85 -5.29
N GLY A 242 -5.37 -3.72 -5.09
CA GLY A 242 -5.35 -2.62 -6.04
C GLY A 242 -4.70 -3.00 -7.37
N TYR A 243 -4.86 -2.13 -8.35
CA TYR A 243 -4.30 -2.31 -9.68
C TYR A 243 -2.77 -2.47 -9.61
N ASN A 244 -2.25 -3.59 -10.12
CA ASN A 244 -0.85 -4.05 -10.01
C ASN A 244 -0.32 -4.38 -8.59
N ASP A 245 -1.11 -4.29 -7.52
CA ASP A 245 -0.64 -4.54 -6.14
C ASP A 245 -0.06 -5.96 -5.94
N PHE A 246 -0.52 -6.94 -6.74
CA PHE A 246 0.01 -8.30 -6.75
C PHE A 246 1.52 -8.36 -7.00
N MET A 247 2.08 -7.41 -7.75
CA MET A 247 3.51 -7.34 -8.08
C MET A 247 4.39 -6.98 -6.86
N LEU A 248 3.86 -6.20 -5.92
CA LEU A 248 4.60 -5.72 -4.73
C LEU A 248 4.96 -6.85 -3.76
N SER A 249 4.12 -7.88 -3.69
CA SER A 249 4.11 -8.84 -2.59
C SER A 249 5.41 -9.64 -2.45
N ASN A 250 6.14 -9.88 -3.54
CA ASN A 250 7.42 -10.59 -3.47
C ASN A 250 8.51 -9.74 -2.78
N GLY A 251 8.67 -8.47 -3.21
CA GLY A 251 9.65 -7.56 -2.63
C GLY A 251 9.33 -7.21 -1.17
N VAL A 252 8.06 -6.91 -0.88
CA VAL A 252 7.60 -6.59 0.48
C VAL A 252 7.82 -7.77 1.43
N ASN A 253 7.43 -9.01 1.06
CA ASN A 253 7.63 -10.17 1.93
C ASN A 253 9.10 -10.55 2.08
N GLN A 254 9.95 -10.38 1.05
CA GLN A 254 11.39 -10.56 1.19
C GLN A 254 11.95 -9.59 2.25
N ALA A 255 11.63 -8.30 2.14
CA ALA A 255 12.17 -7.30 3.08
C ALA A 255 11.64 -7.49 4.51
N LEU A 256 10.36 -7.88 4.68
CA LEU A 256 9.80 -8.29 5.98
C LEU A 256 10.54 -9.49 6.57
N ALA A 257 10.94 -10.46 5.75
CA ALA A 257 11.72 -11.62 6.19
C ALA A 257 13.18 -11.25 6.56
N GLU A 258 13.83 -10.38 5.80
CA GLU A 258 15.18 -9.85 6.11
C GLU A 258 15.19 -9.10 7.45
N LEU A 259 14.20 -8.24 7.69
CA LEU A 259 13.99 -7.54 8.96
C LEU A 259 13.53 -8.44 10.11
N ARG A 260 13.11 -9.69 9.80
CA ARG A 260 12.45 -10.63 10.73
C ARG A 260 11.21 -10.01 11.39
N PHE A 261 10.43 -9.28 10.61
CA PHE A 261 9.28 -8.52 11.09
C PHE A 261 7.99 -9.37 11.06
N PRO A 262 7.25 -9.48 12.18
CA PRO A 262 6.11 -10.40 12.29
C PRO A 262 4.82 -9.78 11.74
N PHE A 263 4.77 -9.55 10.43
CA PHE A 263 3.57 -9.07 9.71
C PHE A 263 3.39 -9.88 8.42
N ILE A 264 2.15 -10.20 8.06
CA ILE A 264 1.84 -10.96 6.83
C ILE A 264 1.25 -10.02 5.77
N PHE A 265 1.89 -9.95 4.60
CA PHE A 265 1.42 -9.16 3.45
C PHE A 265 1.02 -10.12 2.32
N MET A 266 -0.27 -10.20 1.99
CA MET A 266 -0.79 -11.15 0.99
C MET A 266 -1.09 -10.47 -0.35
N PRO A 267 -0.69 -11.07 -1.48
CA PRO A 267 -1.15 -10.62 -2.79
C PRO A 267 -2.63 -10.94 -2.97
N GLY A 268 -3.26 -10.13 -3.81
CA GLY A 268 -4.61 -10.29 -4.33
C GLY A 268 -4.76 -9.40 -5.56
N GLN A 269 -5.84 -9.59 -6.30
CA GLN A 269 -6.03 -8.97 -7.60
C GLN A 269 -7.52 -8.79 -7.89
N TYR A 270 -7.94 -7.55 -8.14
CA TYR A 270 -9.32 -7.24 -8.51
C TYR A 270 -9.66 -7.83 -9.90
N GLY A 271 -10.91 -8.25 -10.09
CA GLY A 271 -11.41 -8.83 -11.34
C GLY A 271 -12.85 -8.38 -11.65
N SER A 272 -13.37 -8.76 -12.81
CA SER A 272 -14.74 -8.42 -13.20
C SER A 272 -15.73 -9.12 -12.26
N GLY A 273 -16.45 -8.33 -11.45
CA GLY A 273 -17.48 -8.83 -10.51
C GLY A 273 -16.95 -9.40 -9.19
N GLY A 274 -15.67 -9.20 -8.85
CA GLY A 274 -15.07 -9.79 -7.65
C GLY A 274 -13.56 -9.58 -7.51
N VAL A 275 -12.93 -10.40 -6.67
CA VAL A 275 -11.51 -10.31 -6.33
C VAL A 275 -10.91 -11.70 -6.10
N MET A 276 -9.66 -11.88 -6.53
CA MET A 276 -8.92 -13.13 -6.49
C MET A 276 -7.81 -13.10 -5.43
N TYR A 277 -7.69 -14.17 -4.64
CA TYR A 277 -6.68 -14.29 -3.57
C TYR A 277 -6.05 -15.69 -3.51
N GLY A 278 -4.83 -15.76 -2.95
CA GLY A 278 -4.14 -17.02 -2.67
C GLY A 278 -3.63 -17.78 -3.90
N MET A 279 -3.52 -17.13 -5.06
CA MET A 279 -3.04 -17.76 -6.30
C MET A 279 -1.53 -17.98 -6.26
N GLU A 280 -1.05 -19.11 -6.81
CA GLU A 280 0.39 -19.38 -7.00
C GLU A 280 1.03 -18.40 -7.99
N HIS A 281 0.30 -18.06 -9.06
CA HIS A 281 0.67 -17.06 -10.05
C HIS A 281 -0.56 -16.22 -10.36
N TYR A 282 -0.40 -14.89 -10.28
CA TYR A 282 -1.45 -13.96 -10.68
C TYR A 282 -1.36 -13.70 -12.19
N PRO A 283 -2.47 -13.83 -12.93
CA PRO A 283 -2.50 -13.55 -14.36
C PRO A 283 -2.39 -12.04 -14.65
N GLU A 284 -2.28 -11.73 -15.93
CA GLU A 284 -2.63 -10.41 -16.45
C GLU A 284 -4.18 -10.31 -16.51
N VAL A 285 -4.76 -9.18 -16.13
CA VAL A 285 -6.20 -9.06 -15.79
C VAL A 285 -6.92 -7.88 -16.41
N GLN A 286 -6.29 -7.11 -17.30
CA GLN A 286 -6.98 -6.02 -17.96
C GLN A 286 -8.15 -6.57 -18.81
N ASP A 287 -9.33 -5.96 -18.62
CA ASP A 287 -10.60 -6.28 -19.29
C ASP A 287 -10.96 -7.78 -19.34
N ASN A 288 -10.90 -8.44 -18.17
CA ASN A 288 -11.27 -9.85 -17.96
C ASN A 288 -12.78 -10.09 -17.80
N THR A 289 -13.20 -11.37 -17.67
CA THR A 289 -14.57 -11.78 -17.31
C THR A 289 -14.62 -12.58 -16.00
N VAL A 290 -15.82 -12.73 -15.42
CA VAL A 290 -16.07 -13.62 -14.26
C VAL A 290 -15.57 -15.05 -14.55
N ALA A 291 -15.90 -15.59 -15.72
CA ALA A 291 -15.47 -16.92 -16.15
C ALA A 291 -13.93 -17.02 -16.28
N SER A 292 -13.28 -15.98 -16.79
CA SER A 292 -11.81 -15.89 -16.85
C SER A 292 -11.20 -15.95 -15.44
N CYS A 293 -11.73 -15.16 -14.49
CA CYS A 293 -11.27 -15.16 -13.11
C CYS A 293 -11.41 -16.53 -12.42
N LEU A 294 -12.51 -17.23 -12.68
CA LEU A 294 -12.77 -18.57 -12.12
C LEU A 294 -11.82 -19.62 -12.70
N ASP A 295 -11.58 -19.66 -14.01
CA ASP A 295 -10.57 -20.54 -14.60
C ASP A 295 -9.17 -20.22 -14.06
N TRP A 296 -8.80 -18.95 -13.96
CA TRP A 296 -7.50 -18.54 -13.41
C TRP A 296 -7.33 -18.95 -11.95
N CYS A 297 -8.34 -18.79 -11.10
CA CYS A 297 -8.31 -19.28 -9.72
C CYS A 297 -8.13 -20.81 -9.69
N LYS A 298 -8.94 -21.55 -10.46
CA LYS A 298 -8.88 -23.01 -10.57
C LYS A 298 -7.51 -23.52 -11.07
N LYS A 299 -6.92 -22.83 -12.04
CA LYS A 299 -5.62 -23.15 -12.64
C LYS A 299 -4.42 -22.86 -11.73
N ASN A 300 -4.52 -21.82 -10.89
CA ASN A 300 -3.44 -21.35 -10.02
C ASN A 300 -3.75 -21.55 -8.51
N GLN A 301 -4.65 -22.49 -8.18
CA GLN A 301 -5.03 -22.89 -6.82
C GLN A 301 -5.56 -21.76 -5.90
N GLY A 302 -6.06 -20.67 -6.48
CA GLY A 302 -6.60 -19.51 -5.76
C GLY A 302 -8.11 -19.53 -5.53
N TYR A 303 -8.59 -18.47 -4.89
CA TYR A 303 -9.97 -18.30 -4.43
C TYR A 303 -10.59 -17.01 -4.98
N TYR A 304 -11.77 -17.14 -5.59
CA TYR A 304 -12.55 -16.01 -6.12
C TYR A 304 -13.70 -15.64 -5.17
N PHE A 305 -13.77 -14.36 -4.78
CA PHE A 305 -14.84 -13.79 -3.98
C PHE A 305 -15.61 -12.77 -4.81
N SER A 306 -16.91 -12.99 -5.04
CA SER A 306 -17.74 -12.08 -5.84
C SER A 306 -18.29 -10.92 -5.00
N THR A 307 -18.65 -9.80 -5.63
CA THR A 307 -19.46 -8.76 -4.98
C THR A 307 -20.83 -9.27 -4.53
N LEU A 308 -21.54 -8.50 -3.69
CA LEU A 308 -22.95 -8.75 -3.36
C LEU A 308 -23.87 -7.74 -4.06
N PRO A 309 -24.88 -8.17 -4.84
CA PRO A 309 -25.03 -9.52 -5.39
C PRO A 309 -23.91 -9.85 -6.39
N GLY A 310 -23.71 -11.15 -6.63
CA GLY A 310 -22.85 -11.66 -7.70
C GLY A 310 -23.68 -12.07 -8.92
N ASP A 311 -23.03 -12.57 -9.97
CA ASP A 311 -23.72 -13.13 -11.14
C ASP A 311 -24.30 -14.52 -10.78
N GLU A 312 -25.61 -14.68 -10.94
CA GLU A 312 -26.33 -15.91 -10.64
C GLU A 312 -25.85 -17.08 -11.51
N ALA A 313 -25.34 -16.82 -12.72
CA ALA A 313 -24.82 -17.86 -13.62
C ALA A 313 -23.58 -18.59 -13.08
N PHE A 314 -22.84 -17.96 -12.16
CA PHE A 314 -21.60 -18.49 -11.56
C PHE A 314 -21.70 -18.69 -10.05
N ALA A 315 -22.89 -18.53 -9.46
CA ALA A 315 -23.08 -18.47 -8.01
C ALA A 315 -22.54 -19.70 -7.26
N ASP A 316 -22.62 -20.89 -7.86
CA ASP A 316 -22.10 -22.13 -7.27
C ASP A 316 -20.56 -22.20 -7.28
N GLU A 317 -19.87 -21.60 -8.28
CA GLU A 317 -18.41 -21.63 -8.42
C GLU A 317 -17.68 -20.64 -7.50
N TYR A 318 -18.38 -19.64 -6.96
CA TYR A 318 -17.79 -18.65 -6.05
C TYR A 318 -17.32 -19.28 -4.72
N HIS A 319 -16.11 -18.93 -4.27
CA HIS A 319 -15.55 -19.41 -3.00
C HIS A 319 -16.07 -18.62 -1.80
N GLY A 320 -16.66 -17.44 -2.04
CA GLY A 320 -17.28 -16.59 -1.04
C GLY A 320 -17.70 -15.25 -1.64
N TYR A 321 -18.04 -14.30 -0.77
CA TYR A 321 -18.51 -12.98 -1.18
C TYR A 321 -17.79 -11.82 -0.47
N VAL A 322 -17.75 -10.66 -1.11
CA VAL A 322 -17.30 -9.39 -0.55
C VAL A 322 -18.48 -8.71 0.13
N VAL A 323 -18.39 -8.51 1.45
CA VAL A 323 -19.34 -7.68 2.22
C VAL A 323 -18.87 -6.23 2.26
N LYS A 324 -19.83 -5.30 2.16
CA LYS A 324 -19.62 -3.85 2.21
C LYS A 324 -20.21 -3.22 3.49
N SER A 325 -21.11 -3.90 4.20
CA SER A 325 -21.70 -3.39 5.42
C SER A 325 -22.19 -4.49 6.38
N ALA A 326 -22.51 -4.10 7.62
CA ALA A 326 -23.18 -5.00 8.57
C ALA A 326 -24.63 -5.34 8.20
N ALA A 327 -25.24 -4.66 7.20
CA ALA A 327 -26.56 -5.02 6.69
C ALA A 327 -26.52 -6.29 5.82
N ASP A 328 -25.35 -6.69 5.33
CA ASP A 328 -25.18 -7.86 4.46
C ASP A 328 -25.31 -9.21 5.23
N GLN A 329 -25.51 -9.15 6.55
CA GLN A 329 -25.62 -10.31 7.45
C GLN A 329 -26.67 -11.33 6.98
N GLU A 330 -27.88 -10.90 6.60
CA GLU A 330 -28.94 -11.81 6.13
C GLU A 330 -28.55 -12.51 4.82
N ALA A 331 -27.92 -11.79 3.90
CA ALA A 331 -27.43 -12.35 2.64
C ALA A 331 -26.34 -13.40 2.89
N VAL A 332 -25.37 -13.11 3.77
CA VAL A 332 -24.29 -14.05 4.14
C VAL A 332 -24.82 -15.28 4.89
N GLU A 333 -25.83 -15.12 5.76
CA GLU A 333 -26.50 -16.26 6.40
C GLU A 333 -27.22 -17.13 5.37
N LYS A 334 -28.05 -16.52 4.49
CA LYS A 334 -28.83 -17.21 3.45
C LYS A 334 -27.96 -17.92 2.41
N LEU A 335 -26.86 -17.29 1.97
CA LEU A 335 -25.94 -17.86 0.97
C LEU A 335 -25.06 -18.98 1.55
N ALA A 336 -24.95 -19.08 2.89
CA ALA A 336 -24.16 -20.06 3.63
C ALA A 336 -22.64 -20.16 3.28
N LYS A 337 -22.14 -19.35 2.34
CA LYS A 337 -20.75 -19.32 1.88
C LYS A 337 -19.83 -18.45 2.77
N PRO A 338 -18.50 -18.58 2.63
CA PRO A 338 -17.51 -17.65 3.17
C PRO A 338 -17.73 -16.19 2.74
N PHE A 339 -17.15 -15.27 3.51
CA PHE A 339 -17.13 -13.85 3.19
C PHE A 339 -15.80 -13.19 3.58
N ILE A 340 -15.52 -12.04 2.96
CA ILE A 340 -14.40 -11.14 3.25
C ILE A 340 -14.84 -9.68 3.16
N THR A 341 -14.06 -8.76 3.70
CA THR A 341 -14.17 -7.33 3.42
C THR A 341 -13.36 -6.94 2.17
N ASN A 342 -13.60 -5.76 1.64
CA ASN A 342 -12.72 -5.07 0.70
C ASN A 342 -12.52 -3.64 1.23
N ALA A 343 -11.26 -3.23 1.46
CA ALA A 343 -10.93 -1.95 2.08
C ALA A 343 -10.71 -0.82 1.07
N GLU A 344 -10.39 -1.17 -0.18
CA GLU A 344 -10.18 -0.27 -1.31
C GLU A 344 -9.08 0.77 -1.03
N THR A 345 -9.13 1.95 -1.65
CA THR A 345 -8.16 3.02 -1.41
C THR A 345 -8.43 3.67 -0.05
N ILE A 346 -7.43 3.65 0.83
CA ILE A 346 -7.53 4.28 2.16
C ILE A 346 -7.35 5.80 2.03
N GLU A 347 -8.48 6.49 1.92
CA GLU A 347 -8.58 7.94 2.07
C GLU A 347 -8.89 8.32 3.54
N ARG A 348 -10.00 9.06 3.77
CA ARG A 348 -10.32 9.71 5.06
C ARG A 348 -11.04 8.79 6.05
N SER A 349 -11.88 7.88 5.56
CA SER A 349 -12.64 6.94 6.40
C SER A 349 -11.74 5.84 6.97
N THR A 350 -12.13 5.25 8.11
CA THR A 350 -11.44 4.06 8.63
C THR A 350 -11.79 2.84 7.79
N PRO A 351 -10.81 2.06 7.29
CA PRO A 351 -11.08 0.85 6.52
C PRO A 351 -11.74 -0.26 7.36
N PRO A 352 -12.56 -1.12 6.74
CA PRO A 352 -13.16 -2.27 7.43
C PRO A 352 -12.10 -3.30 7.82
N ALA A 353 -12.13 -3.72 9.08
CA ALA A 353 -11.21 -4.72 9.62
C ALA A 353 -11.80 -6.14 9.52
N LEU A 354 -10.97 -7.12 9.18
CA LEU A 354 -11.32 -8.53 9.25
C LEU A 354 -10.64 -9.17 10.47
N LEU A 355 -11.46 -9.70 11.38
CA LEU A 355 -11.03 -10.49 12.52
C LEU A 355 -11.02 -11.97 12.15
N LEU A 356 -9.94 -12.67 12.48
CA LEU A 356 -9.76 -14.11 12.25
C LEU A 356 -9.66 -14.86 13.57
N PHE A 357 -10.38 -15.97 13.66
CA PHE A 357 -10.40 -16.85 14.83
C PHE A 357 -9.60 -18.12 14.53
N LEU A 358 -8.29 -18.05 14.76
CA LEU A 358 -7.35 -19.17 14.63
C LEU A 358 -7.38 -19.99 15.92
N GLU A 359 -7.28 -21.33 15.89
CA GLU A 359 -7.24 -22.12 17.14
C GLU A 359 -6.00 -21.72 17.98
N LYS A 360 -6.02 -21.90 19.31
CA LYS A 360 -4.80 -21.68 20.12
C LYS A 360 -3.64 -22.50 19.54
N ASN A 361 -2.49 -21.83 19.40
CA ASN A 361 -1.26 -22.35 18.79
C ASN A 361 -1.29 -22.56 17.26
N GLU A 362 -2.39 -22.25 16.56
CA GLU A 362 -2.39 -22.12 15.09
C GLU A 362 -1.65 -20.81 14.71
N PRO A 363 -0.50 -20.86 14.00
CA PRO A 363 0.29 -19.67 13.69
C PRO A 363 -0.39 -18.81 12.62
N LEU A 364 -0.22 -17.49 12.71
CA LEU A 364 -0.64 -16.55 11.66
C LEU A 364 0.27 -16.69 10.42
N ALA A 365 -0.31 -17.10 9.30
CA ALA A 365 0.34 -17.28 8.01
C ALA A 365 -0.71 -17.23 6.88
N PRO A 366 -0.35 -16.98 5.60
CA PRO A 366 -1.32 -16.88 4.51
C PRO A 366 -2.29 -18.07 4.41
N ALA A 367 -1.79 -19.29 4.64
CA ALA A 367 -2.60 -20.51 4.61
C ALA A 367 -3.56 -20.65 5.81
N SER A 368 -3.22 -20.15 7.00
CA SER A 368 -4.15 -20.16 8.15
C SER A 368 -5.17 -19.02 8.06
N ILE A 369 -4.79 -17.88 7.45
CA ILE A 369 -5.70 -16.79 7.10
C ILE A 369 -6.80 -17.29 6.15
N MET A 370 -6.43 -17.84 4.99
CA MET A 370 -7.43 -18.36 4.03
C MET A 370 -8.23 -19.52 4.62
N ARG A 371 -7.62 -20.42 5.39
CA ARG A 371 -8.34 -21.49 6.10
C ARG A 371 -9.36 -20.95 7.11
N ALA A 372 -9.05 -19.88 7.85
CA ALA A 372 -10.00 -19.26 8.77
C ALA A 372 -11.16 -18.59 8.02
N ILE A 373 -10.87 -17.89 6.91
CA ILE A 373 -11.89 -17.27 6.04
C ILE A 373 -12.84 -18.33 5.47
N LEU A 374 -12.31 -19.37 4.82
CA LEU A 374 -13.08 -20.43 4.16
C LEU A 374 -13.85 -21.31 5.15
N ALA A 375 -13.33 -21.51 6.37
CA ALA A 375 -14.05 -22.18 7.46
C ALA A 375 -15.08 -21.27 8.16
N ARG A 376 -15.34 -20.05 7.64
CA ARG A 376 -16.23 -19.03 8.22
C ARG A 376 -15.88 -18.66 9.68
N ARG A 377 -14.62 -18.89 10.09
CA ARG A 377 -14.03 -18.52 11.39
C ARG A 377 -13.52 -17.06 11.35
N ASN A 378 -14.37 -16.14 10.91
CA ASN A 378 -14.02 -14.73 10.75
C ASN A 378 -15.20 -13.80 11.10
N ALA A 379 -14.90 -12.52 11.32
CA ALA A 379 -15.88 -11.45 11.50
C ALA A 379 -15.40 -10.17 10.81
N ALA A 380 -16.29 -9.50 10.07
CA ALA A 380 -16.05 -8.16 9.54
C ALA A 380 -16.47 -7.10 10.57
N VAL A 381 -15.64 -6.07 10.74
CA VAL A 381 -15.95 -4.91 11.58
C VAL A 381 -15.82 -3.64 10.74
N PHE A 382 -16.91 -2.88 10.68
CA PHE A 382 -17.05 -1.65 9.90
C PHE A 382 -16.96 -0.41 10.81
N GLU A 383 -17.05 0.79 10.22
CA GLU A 383 -17.01 2.05 10.97
C GLU A 383 -18.03 2.05 12.13
N ASN A 384 -17.63 2.65 13.25
CA ASN A 384 -18.40 2.77 14.49
C ASN A 384 -18.64 1.43 15.20
N GLY A 385 -17.86 0.38 14.85
CA GLY A 385 -17.87 -0.91 15.54
C GLY A 385 -19.04 -1.83 15.14
N ALA A 386 -19.68 -1.58 14.00
CA ALA A 386 -20.71 -2.47 13.47
C ALA A 386 -20.10 -3.80 12.99
N VAL A 387 -20.67 -4.94 13.39
CA VAL A 387 -20.08 -6.28 13.18
C VAL A 387 -20.99 -7.17 12.32
N LEU A 388 -20.38 -7.89 11.37
CA LEU A 388 -20.99 -9.00 10.62
C LEU A 388 -20.19 -10.28 10.87
N ALA A 389 -20.84 -11.34 11.34
CA ALA A 389 -20.21 -12.63 11.62
C ALA A 389 -21.24 -13.76 11.75
N LEU A 390 -20.79 -15.02 11.66
CA LEU A 390 -21.63 -16.15 12.07
C LEU A 390 -22.10 -16.00 13.53
N LYS A 391 -23.32 -16.42 13.82
CA LYS A 391 -24.02 -16.22 15.11
C LYS A 391 -23.23 -16.74 16.31
N GLU A 392 -22.50 -17.83 16.12
CA GLU A 392 -21.61 -18.50 17.08
C GLU A 392 -20.40 -17.63 17.47
N LEU A 393 -20.02 -16.67 16.63
CA LEU A 393 -18.94 -15.71 16.85
C LEU A 393 -19.49 -14.31 17.19
N LEU A 394 -20.59 -13.91 16.55
CA LEU A 394 -21.16 -12.56 16.61
C LEU A 394 -21.55 -12.14 18.03
N ASN A 395 -22.29 -12.98 18.75
CA ASN A 395 -22.75 -12.64 20.10
C ASN A 395 -21.64 -12.70 21.17
N PRO A 396 -20.71 -13.68 21.15
CA PRO A 396 -19.49 -13.63 21.96
C PRO A 396 -18.62 -12.39 21.68
N LEU A 397 -18.42 -12.02 20.41
CA LEU A 397 -17.66 -10.83 20.04
C LEU A 397 -18.34 -9.53 20.51
N ARG A 398 -19.67 -9.43 20.40
CA ARG A 398 -20.47 -8.35 21.01
C ARG A 398 -20.22 -8.20 22.51
N ILE A 399 -20.12 -9.31 23.26
CA ILE A 399 -19.79 -9.31 24.68
C ILE A 399 -18.35 -8.81 24.94
N LEU A 400 -17.37 -9.24 24.13
CA LEU A 400 -15.99 -8.76 24.23
C LEU A 400 -15.86 -7.24 23.97
N ILE A 401 -16.65 -6.71 23.03
CA ILE A 401 -16.72 -5.26 22.73
C ILE A 401 -17.29 -4.46 23.91
N LEU A 402 -18.25 -5.03 24.66
CA LEU A 402 -18.83 -4.40 25.86
C LEU A 402 -17.93 -4.53 27.11
N GLU A 403 -17.10 -5.57 27.21
CA GLU A 403 -16.10 -5.71 28.30
C GLU A 403 -14.86 -4.82 28.09
N GLN A 404 -14.56 -4.47 26.83
CA GLN A 404 -13.56 -3.47 26.41
C GLN A 404 -12.09 -3.90 26.65
N GLU A 405 -11.74 -4.32 27.87
CA GLU A 405 -10.36 -4.56 28.28
C GLU A 405 -9.69 -5.68 27.49
N HIS A 406 -10.38 -6.80 27.28
CA HIS A 406 -9.81 -7.96 26.60
C HIS A 406 -9.35 -7.61 25.18
N LEU A 407 -10.20 -6.91 24.40
CA LEU A 407 -9.87 -6.51 23.03
C LEU A 407 -8.84 -5.37 23.01
N SER A 408 -8.92 -4.39 23.92
CA SER A 408 -7.93 -3.32 24.05
C SER A 408 -6.53 -3.85 24.40
N ARG A 409 -6.44 -4.90 25.24
CA ARG A 409 -5.18 -5.62 25.52
C ARG A 409 -4.79 -6.63 24.44
N THR A 410 -5.71 -7.06 23.58
CA THR A 410 -5.36 -7.90 22.41
C THR A 410 -4.73 -7.07 21.29
N PHE A 411 -5.20 -5.82 21.09
CA PHE A 411 -4.80 -4.98 19.95
C PHE A 411 -3.99 -3.72 20.33
N MET A 412 -3.56 -3.61 21.59
CA MET A 412 -2.70 -2.52 22.09
C MET A 412 -3.31 -1.11 21.91
N ASP A 413 -4.60 -0.95 22.19
CA ASP A 413 -5.31 0.33 21.99
C ASP A 413 -4.76 1.47 22.87
N PHE A 414 -4.23 1.16 24.05
CA PHE A 414 -3.77 2.13 25.04
C PHE A 414 -2.31 2.57 24.83
N VAL A 415 -1.63 2.10 23.77
CA VAL A 415 -0.27 2.52 23.42
C VAL A 415 -0.16 2.68 21.91
N SER A 416 0.55 3.70 21.44
CA SER A 416 0.92 3.83 20.04
C SER A 416 2.43 3.94 19.86
N LEU A 417 2.87 3.48 18.70
CA LEU A 417 4.20 3.65 18.15
C LEU A 417 3.99 4.08 16.71
N ASP A 418 4.71 5.11 16.29
CA ASP A 418 4.76 5.59 14.91
C ASP A 418 6.23 5.80 14.50
N ALA A 419 6.51 5.66 13.21
CA ALA A 419 7.83 5.79 12.61
C ALA A 419 7.73 6.59 11.30
N GLN A 420 8.60 7.57 11.12
CA GLN A 420 8.66 8.45 9.94
C GLN A 420 10.11 8.79 9.60
N MET A 421 10.44 8.99 8.31
CA MET A 421 11.77 9.41 7.87
C MET A 421 11.81 10.88 7.46
N GLU A 422 12.67 11.67 8.10
CA GLU A 422 13.02 13.02 7.65
C GLU A 422 14.50 13.08 7.25
N GLN A 423 14.78 13.16 5.94
CA GLN A 423 16.15 13.05 5.40
C GLN A 423 16.84 11.77 5.91
N ASN A 424 17.77 11.85 6.85
CA ASN A 424 18.41 10.69 7.50
C ASN A 424 18.04 10.50 8.97
N ARG A 425 16.96 11.13 9.42
CA ARG A 425 16.45 11.04 10.79
C ARG A 425 15.23 10.13 10.80
N LEU A 426 15.34 9.00 11.48
CA LEU A 426 14.19 8.20 11.86
C LEU A 426 13.55 8.87 13.09
N LEU A 427 12.36 9.44 12.88
CA LEU A 427 11.51 9.95 13.94
C LEU A 427 10.61 8.83 14.45
N VAL A 428 10.63 8.60 15.76
CA VAL A 428 9.84 7.56 16.42
C VAL A 428 8.99 8.19 17.51
N THR A 429 7.67 8.21 17.32
CA THR A 429 6.74 8.77 18.30
C THR A 429 6.09 7.63 19.09
N LEU A 430 6.18 7.69 20.41
CA LEU A 430 5.44 6.81 21.32
C LEU A 430 4.39 7.62 22.07
N HIS A 431 3.21 7.04 22.26
CA HIS A 431 2.20 7.59 23.14
C HIS A 431 1.65 6.50 24.06
N ASN A 432 1.51 6.82 25.34
CA ASN A 432 0.78 6.04 26.32
C ASN A 432 -0.56 6.74 26.59
N SER A 433 -1.67 6.06 26.31
CA SER A 433 -3.04 6.56 26.56
C SER A 433 -3.67 5.95 27.82
N SER A 434 -2.90 5.24 28.66
CA SER A 434 -3.35 4.70 29.94
C SER A 434 -3.06 5.62 31.14
N GLU A 435 -3.70 5.31 32.27
CA GLU A 435 -3.50 5.97 33.57
C GLU A 435 -2.28 5.43 34.36
N SER A 436 -1.52 4.49 33.78
CA SER A 436 -0.37 3.85 34.43
C SER A 436 0.94 4.09 33.67
N THR A 437 2.08 4.11 34.37
CA THR A 437 3.40 4.28 33.75
C THR A 437 3.84 2.98 33.09
N LEU A 438 4.08 3.00 31.78
CA LEU A 438 4.51 1.83 31.00
C LEU A 438 6.05 1.73 30.93
N GLN A 439 6.59 0.52 31.09
CA GLN A 439 8.04 0.25 31.02
C GLN A 439 8.36 -0.64 29.83
N GLY A 440 9.31 -0.21 28.98
CA GLY A 440 9.65 -0.95 27.78
C GLY A 440 11.03 -0.66 27.20
N ARG A 441 11.31 -1.28 26.05
CA ARG A 441 12.53 -1.13 25.28
C ARG A 441 12.16 -1.07 23.81
N ILE A 442 12.65 -0.05 23.12
CA ILE A 442 12.57 0.08 21.66
C ILE A 442 13.76 -0.65 21.06
N ARG A 443 13.54 -1.46 20.02
CA ARG A 443 14.58 -2.01 19.16
C ARG A 443 14.33 -1.61 17.71
N LEU A 444 15.40 -1.22 17.02
CA LEU A 444 15.42 -0.95 15.60
C LEU A 444 15.71 -2.24 14.81
N HIS A 445 15.04 -2.39 13.69
CA HIS A 445 15.22 -3.46 12.72
C HIS A 445 15.55 -2.78 11.39
N LEU A 446 16.81 -2.89 10.96
CA LEU A 446 17.36 -2.16 9.81
C LEU A 446 17.71 -3.11 8.66
N PRO A 447 17.50 -2.69 7.39
CA PRO A 447 17.75 -3.53 6.23
C PRO A 447 19.24 -3.55 5.83
N PRO A 448 19.68 -4.51 4.99
CA PRO A 448 21.07 -4.62 4.57
C PRO A 448 21.60 -3.32 3.95
N GLY A 449 22.59 -2.74 4.64
CA GLY A 449 23.30 -1.53 4.24
C GLY A 449 22.95 -0.24 4.99
N VAL A 450 22.00 -0.28 5.94
CA VAL A 450 21.58 0.86 6.79
C VAL A 450 22.03 0.64 8.24
N THR A 451 22.52 1.69 8.93
CA THR A 451 22.95 1.62 10.34
C THR A 451 22.58 2.89 11.12
N VAL A 452 22.51 2.80 12.46
CA VAL A 452 22.44 3.97 13.36
C VAL A 452 23.84 4.58 13.54
N VAL A 453 23.93 5.89 13.83
CA VAL A 453 25.23 6.58 14.03
C VAL A 453 25.71 6.57 15.49
N GLU A 454 24.89 6.96 16.48
CA GLU A 454 25.38 7.22 17.86
C GLU A 454 24.61 6.52 18.99
N HIS A 455 23.72 5.57 18.67
CA HIS A 455 22.99 4.77 19.66
C HIS A 455 23.14 3.28 19.36
N ALA A 456 23.11 2.45 20.41
CA ALA A 456 22.85 1.03 20.23
C ALA A 456 21.45 0.84 19.64
N ASP A 457 21.24 -0.23 18.87
CA ASP A 457 19.95 -0.53 18.20
C ASP A 457 18.79 -0.81 19.17
N GLU A 458 19.01 -0.67 20.49
CA GLU A 458 18.03 -0.92 21.54
C GLU A 458 18.11 0.13 22.67
N THR A 459 17.01 0.85 22.90
CA THR A 459 16.90 1.97 23.85
C THR A 459 15.78 1.71 24.87
N ALA A 460 16.04 1.90 26.16
CA ALA A 460 15.04 1.76 27.22
C ALA A 460 14.09 2.97 27.28
N VAL A 461 12.81 2.74 27.53
CA VAL A 461 11.77 3.78 27.64
C VAL A 461 10.87 3.55 28.85
N SER A 462 10.45 4.66 29.45
CA SER A 462 9.51 4.74 30.58
C SER A 462 8.54 5.86 30.26
N LEU A 463 7.29 5.54 29.92
CA LEU A 463 6.26 6.52 29.55
C LEU A 463 5.30 6.71 30.70
N ASN A 464 5.14 7.94 31.18
CA ASN A 464 4.16 8.26 32.21
C ASN A 464 2.72 8.12 31.66
N ALA A 465 1.74 8.14 32.56
CA ALA A 465 0.32 8.20 32.19
C ALA A 465 0.05 9.37 31.23
N GLN A 466 -0.73 9.13 30.17
CA GLN A 466 -1.06 10.10 29.12
C GLN A 466 0.14 10.77 28.39
N GLU A 467 1.37 10.25 28.52
CA GLU A 467 2.57 10.85 27.91
C GLU A 467 2.67 10.59 26.40
N SER A 468 3.16 11.57 25.65
CA SER A 468 3.70 11.40 24.29
C SER A 468 5.18 11.77 24.26
N ARG A 469 6.02 10.93 23.65
CA ARG A 469 7.47 11.13 23.53
C ARG A 469 7.95 10.87 22.11
N LEU A 470 8.61 11.87 21.53
CA LEU A 470 9.37 11.75 20.29
C LEU A 470 10.81 11.32 20.61
N LEU A 471 11.34 10.39 19.83
CA LEU A 471 12.74 9.96 19.83
C LEU A 471 13.28 10.07 18.39
N THR A 472 14.54 10.44 18.25
CA THR A 472 15.18 10.70 16.95
C THR A 472 16.44 9.88 16.82
N PHE A 473 16.53 9.04 15.80
CA PHE A 473 17.71 8.24 15.50
C PHE A 473 18.33 8.70 14.17
N THR A 474 19.58 9.14 14.21
CA THR A 474 20.34 9.46 13.00
C THR A 474 20.80 8.16 12.33
N LEU A 475 20.40 7.98 11.07
CA LEU A 475 20.79 6.84 10.24
C LEU A 475 21.91 7.21 9.25
N ASN A 476 22.62 6.18 8.79
CA ASN A 476 23.65 6.22 7.77
C ASN A 476 23.41 5.11 6.73
N SER A 477 23.93 5.28 5.51
CA SER A 477 23.76 4.35 4.39
C SER A 477 25.08 3.99 3.69
N SER A 478 25.21 2.71 3.37
CA SER A 478 26.22 2.19 2.44
C SER A 478 25.63 2.05 1.03
N ALA A 479 26.48 1.80 0.02
CA ALA A 479 26.04 1.59 -1.35
C ALA A 479 25.03 0.44 -1.53
N VAL A 480 25.03 -0.56 -0.64
CA VAL A 480 24.06 -1.68 -0.65
C VAL A 480 22.61 -1.21 -0.40
N ALA A 481 22.44 -0.02 0.18
CA ALA A 481 21.14 0.61 0.41
C ALA A 481 20.69 1.56 -0.72
N CYS A 482 21.55 1.88 -1.69
CA CYS A 482 21.24 2.80 -2.78
C CYS A 482 20.55 2.09 -3.97
N GLY A 483 19.73 2.84 -4.72
CA GLY A 483 18.98 2.35 -5.87
C GLY A 483 17.74 1.53 -5.52
N LYS A 484 17.25 1.59 -4.27
CA LYS A 484 16.12 0.82 -3.78
C LYS A 484 15.39 1.52 -2.64
N ASP A 485 14.17 1.08 -2.37
CA ASP A 485 13.45 1.42 -1.15
C ASP A 485 13.92 0.55 0.03
N ASN A 486 14.12 1.16 1.21
CA ASN A 486 14.67 0.52 2.39
C ASN A 486 13.67 0.58 3.56
N PRO A 487 12.90 -0.47 3.84
CA PRO A 487 12.01 -0.46 5.00
C PRO A 487 12.77 -0.43 6.32
N VAL A 488 12.38 0.49 7.20
CA VAL A 488 12.96 0.70 8.52
C VAL A 488 11.89 0.39 9.56
N ALA A 489 12.08 -0.71 10.29
CA ALA A 489 11.11 -1.21 11.25
C ALA A 489 11.50 -0.89 12.70
N VAL A 490 10.51 -0.59 13.52
CA VAL A 490 10.67 -0.22 14.93
C VAL A 490 9.76 -1.10 15.78
N ARG A 491 10.27 -1.65 16.88
CA ARG A 491 9.48 -2.46 17.82
C ARG A 491 9.68 -1.98 19.24
N CYS A 492 8.61 -1.69 19.97
CA CYS A 492 8.65 -1.42 21.40
C CYS A 492 8.03 -2.60 22.15
N PHE A 493 8.74 -3.16 23.12
CA PHE A 493 8.29 -4.29 23.94
C PHE A 493 8.48 -4.00 25.43
N GLY A 494 7.56 -4.44 26.26
CA GLY A 494 7.48 -4.06 27.67
C GLY A 494 6.54 -4.91 28.50
N ASP A 495 6.20 -4.42 29.69
CA ASP A 495 5.20 -5.02 30.59
C ASP A 495 3.79 -5.07 29.98
N PHE A 496 3.46 -4.09 29.15
CA PHE A 496 2.23 -4.03 28.36
C PHE A 496 2.13 -5.06 27.22
N GLY A 497 3.23 -5.71 26.82
CA GLY A 497 3.29 -6.56 25.63
C GLY A 497 4.24 -6.01 24.57
N ALA A 498 3.79 -5.85 23.33
CA ALA A 498 4.60 -5.27 22.26
C ALA A 498 3.77 -4.56 21.18
N VAL A 499 4.29 -3.43 20.70
CA VAL A 499 3.83 -2.71 19.50
C VAL A 499 4.96 -2.60 18.49
N ALA A 500 4.59 -2.38 17.23
CA ALA A 500 5.53 -2.15 16.15
C ALA A 500 5.05 -1.00 15.26
N ALA A 501 6.00 -0.36 14.59
CA ALA A 501 5.79 0.63 13.55
C ALA A 501 6.80 0.36 12.42
N MET A 502 6.55 0.92 11.25
CA MET A 502 7.48 0.84 10.14
C MET A 502 7.44 2.11 9.32
N THR A 503 8.53 2.42 8.64
CA THR A 503 8.62 3.49 7.66
C THR A 503 9.55 3.03 6.55
N HIS A 504 9.81 3.88 5.57
CA HIS A 504 10.66 3.54 4.44
C HIS A 504 11.68 4.65 4.19
N TRP A 505 12.84 4.26 3.67
CA TRP A 505 13.92 5.17 3.32
C TRP A 505 14.33 4.92 1.88
N ASP A 506 13.62 5.57 0.96
CA ASP A 506 13.98 5.54 -0.45
C ASP A 506 15.30 6.30 -0.66
N LEU A 507 16.31 5.56 -1.14
CA LEU A 507 17.65 6.05 -1.38
C LEU A 507 17.97 5.84 -2.86
N PRO A 508 17.95 6.88 -3.71
CA PRO A 508 18.35 6.74 -5.10
C PRO A 508 19.82 6.34 -5.23
N HIS A 509 20.25 6.05 -6.46
CA HIS A 509 21.67 5.90 -6.71
C HIS A 509 22.44 7.21 -6.46
N ARG A 510 23.71 7.06 -6.05
CA ARG A 510 24.66 8.16 -5.78
C ARG A 510 25.07 8.92 -7.05
N ALA A 511 24.80 8.33 -8.21
CA ALA A 511 24.73 9.01 -9.50
C ALA A 511 23.54 8.46 -10.32
N GLU A 512 22.96 9.27 -11.20
CA GLU A 512 21.95 8.86 -12.20
C GLU A 512 22.37 9.33 -13.59
N LEU A 513 22.07 8.51 -14.61
CA LEU A 513 22.52 8.65 -16.00
C LEU A 513 21.36 8.38 -16.98
N HIS A 514 21.44 8.86 -18.23
CA HIS A 514 20.60 8.28 -19.27
C HIS A 514 20.99 6.81 -19.53
N PRO A 515 20.04 5.86 -19.43
CA PRO A 515 20.30 4.44 -19.63
C PRO A 515 20.59 4.06 -21.10
N LEU A 516 20.10 4.85 -22.06
CA LEU A 516 20.36 4.69 -23.49
C LEU A 516 20.37 6.07 -24.19
N ILE A 517 21.31 6.29 -25.11
CA ILE A 517 21.45 7.49 -25.95
C ILE A 517 21.87 7.12 -27.39
N LEU A 518 21.34 7.83 -28.38
CA LEU A 518 21.81 7.87 -29.77
C LEU A 518 22.45 9.23 -30.08
N ASP A 519 23.73 9.28 -30.43
CA ASP A 519 24.39 10.55 -30.79
C ASP A 519 25.42 10.43 -31.94
N LEU A 520 26.04 11.55 -32.31
CA LEU A 520 26.98 11.64 -33.43
C LEU A 520 28.45 11.67 -32.97
N PRO A 521 29.41 11.20 -33.80
CA PRO A 521 30.83 11.25 -33.45
C PRO A 521 31.33 12.67 -33.24
N GLY A 522 31.98 12.89 -32.11
CA GLY A 522 32.32 14.22 -31.61
C GLY A 522 32.04 14.33 -30.11
N PRO A 523 31.90 15.56 -29.57
CA PRO A 523 31.59 15.78 -28.16
C PRO A 523 30.11 15.48 -27.87
N VAL A 524 29.83 14.30 -27.32
CA VAL A 524 28.51 13.91 -26.85
C VAL A 524 28.22 14.63 -25.53
N ASP A 525 27.11 15.38 -25.47
CA ASP A 525 26.57 15.97 -24.24
C ASP A 525 25.93 14.87 -23.38
N TYR A 526 26.57 14.54 -22.25
CA TYR A 526 26.11 13.53 -21.29
C TYR A 526 25.81 14.19 -19.93
N PRO A 527 24.53 14.32 -19.53
CA PRO A 527 24.17 14.79 -18.20
C PRO A 527 24.30 13.67 -17.17
N ILE A 528 24.71 14.02 -15.96
CA ILE A 528 24.88 13.13 -14.81
C ILE A 528 24.28 13.86 -13.61
N THR A 529 23.34 13.25 -12.89
CA THR A 529 22.90 13.76 -11.58
C THR A 529 23.72 13.07 -10.52
N LEU A 530 24.49 13.81 -9.71
CA LEU A 530 25.15 13.28 -8.52
C LEU A 530 24.30 13.58 -7.28
N TRP A 531 24.28 12.66 -6.32
CA TRP A 531 23.56 12.82 -5.05
C TRP A 531 24.38 12.27 -3.88
N ASN A 532 24.57 13.10 -2.85
CA ASN A 532 25.46 12.79 -1.73
C ASN A 532 24.69 12.39 -0.47
N SER A 533 24.53 11.09 -0.23
CA SER A 533 24.00 10.54 1.04
C SER A 533 25.07 10.38 2.15
N SER A 534 26.30 10.86 1.94
CA SER A 534 27.42 10.70 2.86
C SER A 534 27.82 12.02 3.53
N ALA A 535 28.56 11.94 4.64
CA ALA A 535 29.17 13.10 5.29
C ALA A 535 30.38 13.70 4.52
N VAL A 536 30.79 13.10 3.41
CA VAL A 536 32.01 13.48 2.66
C VAL A 536 31.73 14.65 1.73
N ASN A 537 32.49 15.74 1.86
CA ASN A 537 32.43 16.92 1.00
C ASN A 537 33.86 17.50 0.86
N PRO A 538 34.41 17.71 -0.36
CA PRO A 538 33.80 17.52 -1.67
C PRO A 538 33.42 16.06 -1.97
N PHE A 539 32.32 15.88 -2.68
CA PHE A 539 31.86 14.59 -3.14
C PHE A 539 32.67 14.15 -4.36
N THR A 540 33.12 12.90 -4.38
CA THR A 540 33.99 12.36 -5.44
C THR A 540 33.35 11.13 -6.10
N SER A 541 33.38 11.09 -7.43
CA SER A 541 32.94 9.94 -8.24
C SER A 541 33.80 9.78 -9.49
N GLU A 542 33.80 8.60 -10.08
CA GLU A 542 34.62 8.23 -11.25
C GLU A 542 33.71 7.98 -12.45
N LEU A 543 33.80 8.83 -13.48
CA LEU A 543 33.20 8.57 -14.80
C LEU A 543 34.19 7.77 -15.64
N THR A 544 33.74 6.64 -16.20
CA THR A 544 34.49 5.83 -17.16
C THR A 544 33.60 5.53 -18.37
N VAL A 545 34.14 5.65 -19.59
CA VAL A 545 33.45 5.20 -20.81
C VAL A 545 34.32 4.20 -21.55
N THR A 546 33.72 3.07 -21.94
CA THR A 546 34.39 1.90 -22.51
C THR A 546 33.71 1.49 -23.81
N GLU A 547 34.48 1.25 -24.87
CA GLU A 547 33.99 0.71 -26.15
C GLU A 547 33.57 -0.77 -25.96
N VAL A 548 32.28 -1.07 -26.13
CA VAL A 548 31.69 -2.39 -25.86
C VAL A 548 32.35 -3.49 -26.68
N LYS A 549 32.72 -3.21 -27.93
CA LYS A 549 33.30 -4.20 -28.85
C LYS A 549 34.72 -4.62 -28.48
N THR A 550 35.50 -3.76 -27.82
CA THR A 550 36.94 -3.97 -27.60
C THR A 550 37.32 -4.04 -26.12
N GLY A 551 36.42 -3.67 -25.21
CA GLY A 551 36.73 -3.46 -23.80
C GLY A 551 37.67 -2.27 -23.55
N LYS A 552 37.97 -1.46 -24.58
CA LYS A 552 38.91 -0.35 -24.46
C LYS A 552 38.26 0.83 -23.76
N ARG A 553 38.85 1.26 -22.64
CA ARG A 553 38.52 2.54 -22.01
C ARG A 553 38.88 3.69 -22.97
N VAL A 554 37.89 4.51 -23.33
CA VAL A 554 38.05 5.66 -24.24
C VAL A 554 37.97 7.00 -23.51
N HIS A 555 37.36 7.04 -22.32
CA HIS A 555 37.32 8.22 -21.45
C HIS A 555 37.38 7.82 -19.98
N ALA A 556 37.97 8.69 -19.15
CA ALA A 556 38.03 8.60 -17.71
C ALA A 556 38.08 10.01 -17.11
N GLU A 557 37.27 10.31 -16.10
CA GLU A 557 37.27 11.59 -15.39
C GLU A 557 36.91 11.38 -13.90
N THR A 558 37.78 11.83 -13.00
CA THR A 558 37.45 11.98 -11.58
C THR A 558 36.62 13.25 -11.39
N LEU A 559 35.35 13.07 -11.06
CA LEU A 559 34.38 14.13 -10.81
C LEU A 559 34.47 14.54 -9.33
N VAL A 560 35.00 15.74 -9.05
CA VAL A 560 35.09 16.31 -7.70
C VAL A 560 34.17 17.52 -7.62
N GLU A 561 33.11 17.42 -6.83
CA GLU A 561 32.04 18.43 -6.78
C GLU A 561 31.76 18.84 -5.32
N ASN A 562 31.74 20.14 -5.03
CA ASN A 562 31.29 20.65 -3.73
C ASN A 562 29.78 20.40 -3.62
N LEU A 563 29.40 19.41 -2.83
CA LEU A 563 28.03 18.90 -2.70
C LEU A 563 27.84 18.43 -1.26
N ALA A 564 27.06 19.16 -0.47
CA ALA A 564 26.86 18.84 0.93
C ALA A 564 26.00 17.57 1.11
N PRO A 565 25.97 16.96 2.31
CA PRO A 565 25.10 15.82 2.58
C PRO A 565 23.63 16.16 2.28
N TRP A 566 22.91 15.18 1.73
CA TRP A 566 21.50 15.26 1.31
C TRP A 566 21.20 16.28 0.19
N GLN A 567 22.22 16.69 -0.56
CA GLN A 567 22.07 17.50 -1.77
C GLN A 567 22.26 16.69 -3.06
N LYS A 568 21.62 17.15 -4.14
CA LYS A 568 21.89 16.70 -5.52
C LYS A 568 22.48 17.82 -6.38
N LYS A 569 23.20 17.46 -7.43
CA LYS A 569 23.70 18.39 -8.46
C LYS A 569 23.70 17.71 -9.82
N ILE A 570 23.05 18.34 -10.80
CA ILE A 570 23.16 17.95 -12.20
C ILE A 570 24.44 18.57 -12.78
N ILE A 571 25.30 17.75 -13.36
CA ILE A 571 26.49 18.17 -14.10
C ILE A 571 26.33 17.74 -15.56
N LYS A 572 26.81 18.56 -16.51
CA LYS A 572 26.93 18.17 -17.92
C LYS A 572 28.41 17.91 -18.23
N ARG A 573 28.72 16.81 -18.93
CA ARG A 573 30.06 16.49 -19.43
C ARG A 573 30.02 16.29 -20.95
N LYS A 574 31.12 16.64 -21.63
CA LYS A 574 31.27 16.53 -23.09
C LYS A 574 32.30 15.48 -23.43
N ILE A 575 31.82 14.31 -23.84
CA ILE A 575 32.65 13.12 -24.04
C ILE A 575 32.94 12.96 -25.53
N ALA A 576 34.20 13.10 -25.93
CA ALA A 576 34.62 12.99 -27.33
C ALA A 576 34.66 11.53 -27.78
N LEU A 577 33.62 11.04 -28.45
CA LEU A 577 33.47 9.64 -28.86
C LEU A 577 33.54 9.48 -30.40
N PRO A 578 34.31 8.54 -30.94
CA PRO A 578 34.20 8.13 -32.34
C PRO A 578 32.94 7.26 -32.58
N GLN A 579 32.65 6.91 -33.83
CA GLN A 579 31.57 5.97 -34.15
C GLN A 579 31.83 4.61 -33.50
N GLY A 580 30.84 4.10 -32.75
CA GLY A 580 30.96 2.88 -31.96
C GLY A 580 29.81 2.74 -30.97
N ASP A 581 29.89 1.71 -30.13
CA ASP A 581 28.94 1.44 -29.05
C ASP A 581 29.69 1.44 -27.72
N TYR A 582 29.16 2.16 -26.73
CA TYR A 582 29.86 2.42 -25.47
C TYR A 582 29.01 2.13 -24.24
N GLU A 583 29.65 1.61 -23.20
CA GLU A 583 29.13 1.60 -21.83
C GLU A 583 29.75 2.78 -21.08
N ALA A 584 28.92 3.69 -20.60
CA ALA A 584 29.27 4.71 -19.62
C ALA A 584 28.95 4.18 -18.22
N VAL A 585 29.90 4.31 -17.30
CA VAL A 585 29.78 3.89 -15.90
C VAL A 585 30.16 5.07 -15.02
N VAL A 586 29.34 5.38 -14.01
CA VAL A 586 29.74 6.27 -12.91
C VAL A 586 29.78 5.46 -11.62
N ALA A 587 30.95 5.42 -10.99
CA ALA A 587 31.17 4.83 -9.68
C ALA A 587 31.26 5.94 -8.62
N ALA A 588 30.34 5.95 -7.67
CA ALA A 588 30.18 7.03 -6.69
C ALA A 588 30.11 6.46 -5.27
N SER A 589 31.20 6.58 -4.51
CA SER A 589 31.26 6.20 -3.09
C SER A 589 30.72 4.79 -2.80
N GLY A 590 31.16 3.81 -3.61
CA GLY A 590 30.81 2.39 -3.53
C GLY A 590 29.62 1.94 -4.39
N ASP A 591 28.77 2.87 -4.84
CA ASP A 591 27.64 2.60 -5.73
C ASP A 591 28.06 2.74 -7.21
N THR A 592 27.39 2.05 -8.14
CA THR A 592 27.72 2.09 -9.57
C THR A 592 26.48 2.05 -10.46
N VAL A 593 26.31 3.08 -11.28
CA VAL A 593 25.28 3.14 -12.35
C VAL A 593 25.89 3.06 -13.73
N ARG A 594 25.09 2.64 -14.71
CA ARG A 594 25.52 2.41 -16.10
C ARG A 594 24.50 2.92 -17.11
N GLY A 595 24.99 3.45 -18.22
CA GLY A 595 24.18 3.81 -19.39
C GLY A 595 24.86 3.43 -20.70
N HIS A 596 24.07 3.23 -21.75
CA HIS A 596 24.54 2.92 -23.10
C HIS A 596 24.60 4.17 -23.98
N ILE A 597 25.67 4.33 -24.76
CA ILE A 597 25.81 5.41 -25.74
C ILE A 597 26.12 4.78 -27.10
N ALA A 598 25.15 4.80 -28.01
CA ALA A 598 25.32 4.38 -29.39
C ALA A 598 25.69 5.59 -30.25
N VAL A 599 26.89 5.58 -30.85
CA VAL A 599 27.41 6.70 -31.64
C VAL A 599 27.41 6.33 -33.12
N ARG A 600 26.71 7.10 -33.96
CA ARG A 600 26.42 6.76 -35.36
C ARG A 600 26.66 7.94 -36.31
N ARG A 601 27.23 7.65 -37.49
CA ARG A 601 27.43 8.67 -38.55
C ARG A 601 26.19 8.78 -39.42
N PHE A 602 25.61 9.97 -39.43
CA PHE A 602 24.53 10.37 -40.32
C PHE A 602 25.04 11.31 -41.41
N LYS A 603 24.41 11.25 -42.59
CA LYS A 603 24.72 12.05 -43.78
C LYS A 603 23.47 12.79 -44.24
N GLY A 604 23.61 13.65 -45.25
CA GLY A 604 22.50 14.44 -45.77
C GLY A 604 22.18 15.65 -44.88
N LYS A 605 20.93 16.11 -44.92
CA LYS A 605 20.47 17.28 -44.18
C LYS A 605 19.15 17.02 -43.47
N ALA A 606 19.07 17.47 -42.22
CA ALA A 606 17.85 17.74 -41.46
C ALA A 606 17.73 19.24 -41.16
N THR A 607 16.53 19.72 -40.85
CA THR A 607 16.19 21.12 -40.55
C THR A 607 15.11 21.21 -39.48
N VAL A 608 15.19 22.24 -38.63
CA VAL A 608 14.11 22.72 -37.77
C VAL A 608 13.51 23.98 -38.38
N ARG A 609 12.20 24.18 -38.20
CA ARG A 609 11.51 25.45 -38.43
C ARG A 609 10.39 25.62 -37.40
N GLU A 610 10.05 26.88 -37.13
CA GLU A 610 8.94 27.29 -36.28
C GLU A 610 7.79 27.70 -37.20
N GLU A 611 6.64 27.03 -37.10
CA GLU A 611 5.45 27.27 -37.91
C GLU A 611 4.21 27.21 -37.02
N ASP A 612 3.39 28.26 -37.01
CA ASP A 612 2.02 28.20 -36.48
C ASP A 612 1.13 27.51 -37.53
N LEU A 613 0.90 26.20 -37.36
CA LEU A 613 0.21 25.35 -38.33
C LEU A 613 -1.32 25.35 -38.13
N ASN A 614 -1.78 25.76 -36.95
CA ASN A 614 -3.18 25.68 -36.53
C ASN A 614 -3.86 27.06 -36.38
N GLN A 615 -3.09 28.14 -36.36
CA GLN A 615 -3.47 29.56 -36.18
C GLN A 615 -3.94 29.93 -34.77
N ASP A 616 -3.46 29.24 -33.73
CA ASP A 616 -3.71 29.54 -32.30
C ASP A 616 -2.72 30.57 -31.69
N GLY A 617 -1.63 30.89 -32.40
CA GLY A 617 -0.59 31.82 -31.96
C GLY A 617 0.59 31.20 -31.20
N VAL A 618 0.60 29.88 -31.01
CA VAL A 618 1.73 29.11 -30.48
C VAL A 618 2.40 28.34 -31.63
N PRO A 619 3.71 28.53 -31.89
CA PRO A 619 4.37 27.84 -32.99
C PRO A 619 4.56 26.34 -32.70
N GLU A 620 4.19 25.49 -33.64
CA GLU A 620 4.73 24.13 -33.70
C GLU A 620 6.20 24.15 -34.15
N ILE A 621 6.98 23.20 -33.62
CA ILE A 621 8.39 23.03 -33.96
C ILE A 621 8.51 21.83 -34.90
N VAL A 622 8.73 22.08 -36.18
CA VAL A 622 8.79 21.06 -37.23
C VAL A 622 10.24 20.63 -37.47
N LEU A 623 10.55 19.36 -37.20
CA LEU A 623 11.83 18.71 -37.44
C LEU A 623 11.70 17.83 -38.69
N GLU A 624 12.46 18.10 -39.74
CA GLU A 624 12.31 17.40 -41.03
C GLU A 624 13.66 16.94 -41.60
N ASN A 625 13.68 15.76 -42.23
CA ASN A 625 14.79 15.28 -43.06
C ASN A 625 14.26 14.73 -44.41
N GLN A 626 15.06 13.96 -45.17
CA GLN A 626 14.60 13.38 -46.44
C GLN A 626 13.56 12.24 -46.30
N LYS A 627 13.53 11.55 -45.15
CA LYS A 627 12.72 10.36 -44.88
C LYS A 627 11.46 10.65 -44.07
N VAL A 628 11.55 11.55 -43.09
CA VAL A 628 10.48 11.79 -42.12
C VAL A 628 10.31 13.28 -41.79
N LYS A 629 9.10 13.63 -41.33
CA LYS A 629 8.76 14.92 -40.71
C LYS A 629 8.13 14.65 -39.35
N ALA A 630 8.67 15.23 -38.28
CA ALA A 630 8.09 15.18 -36.94
C ALA A 630 7.70 16.60 -36.51
N THR A 631 6.55 16.74 -35.86
CA THR A 631 6.01 18.05 -35.43
C THR A 631 5.83 18.03 -33.92
N ILE A 632 6.40 19.01 -33.22
CA ILE A 632 6.21 19.19 -31.77
C ILE A 632 5.13 20.27 -31.55
N LEU A 633 4.07 19.91 -30.85
CA LEU A 633 3.10 20.86 -30.30
C LEU A 633 3.58 21.27 -28.91
N LEU A 634 3.81 22.56 -28.68
CA LEU A 634 4.29 23.06 -27.39
C LEU A 634 3.25 22.87 -26.27
N THR A 635 1.95 22.84 -26.59
CA THR A 635 0.86 22.48 -25.68
C THR A 635 0.94 21.00 -25.26
N GLY A 636 1.40 20.77 -24.03
CA GLY A 636 1.81 19.46 -23.52
C GLY A 636 3.20 19.00 -23.96
N GLY A 637 3.91 19.80 -24.77
CA GLY A 637 5.26 19.50 -25.28
C GLY A 637 5.35 18.21 -26.11
N ARG A 638 4.22 17.78 -26.71
CA ARG A 638 4.03 16.47 -27.36
C ARG A 638 4.57 16.46 -28.79
N ILE A 639 5.00 15.30 -29.28
CA ILE A 639 5.26 15.12 -30.73
C ILE A 639 3.96 14.72 -31.38
N ILE A 640 3.24 15.71 -31.93
CA ILE A 640 1.87 15.61 -32.43
C ILE A 640 1.77 14.97 -33.82
N GLU A 641 2.87 14.92 -34.58
CA GLU A 641 2.96 14.19 -35.84
C GLU A 641 4.29 13.44 -35.93
N TYR A 642 4.24 12.27 -36.56
CA TYR A 642 5.40 11.56 -37.05
C TYR A 642 5.06 10.94 -38.41
N ILE A 643 5.55 11.57 -39.48
CA ILE A 643 5.15 11.31 -40.87
C ILE A 643 6.27 10.65 -41.68
N ILE A 644 5.97 9.54 -42.36
CA ILE A 644 6.86 8.93 -43.37
C ILE A 644 6.66 9.62 -44.72
N LYS A 645 7.73 10.23 -45.25
CA LYS A 645 7.68 11.05 -46.47
C LYS A 645 7.63 10.27 -47.79
N SER A 646 7.86 8.94 -47.81
CA SER A 646 7.62 8.13 -49.02
C SER A 646 6.14 8.02 -49.38
N ARG A 647 5.25 8.20 -48.38
CA ARG A 647 3.81 7.99 -48.49
C ARG A 647 2.96 9.19 -48.06
N ASN A 648 3.55 10.12 -47.30
CA ASN A 648 2.85 11.20 -46.59
C ASN A 648 1.88 10.67 -45.52
N GLU A 649 2.21 9.52 -44.93
CA GLU A 649 1.44 8.85 -43.88
C GLU A 649 1.90 9.33 -42.50
N ASN A 650 0.97 9.73 -41.62
CA ASN A 650 1.23 9.96 -40.19
C ASN A 650 0.98 8.66 -39.42
N LEU A 651 1.80 8.36 -38.41
CA LEU A 651 1.72 7.08 -37.65
C LEU A 651 1.29 7.25 -36.18
N LEU A 652 0.80 8.43 -35.83
CA LEU A 652 0.35 8.77 -34.48
C LEU A 652 -1.05 9.37 -34.57
N PHE A 653 -1.97 8.92 -33.72
CA PHE A 653 -3.28 9.53 -33.57
C PHE A 653 -3.13 11.03 -33.29
N LYS A 654 -3.97 11.88 -33.89
CA LYS A 654 -3.79 13.34 -33.83
C LYS A 654 -5.10 14.09 -33.73
N LEU A 655 -5.18 14.97 -32.73
CA LEU A 655 -6.12 16.08 -32.67
C LEU A 655 -5.36 17.39 -32.44
N TRP A 656 -5.69 18.44 -33.18
CA TRP A 656 -5.21 19.79 -32.84
C TRP A 656 -5.81 20.25 -31.50
N PRO A 657 -5.18 21.19 -30.76
CA PRO A 657 -5.61 21.62 -29.43
C PRO A 657 -6.91 22.46 -29.48
N GLN A 658 -8.03 21.80 -29.76
CA GLN A 658 -9.36 22.40 -29.85
C GLN A 658 -10.19 22.06 -28.61
N THR A 659 -11.18 22.92 -28.34
CA THR A 659 -12.20 22.73 -27.31
C THR A 659 -13.17 21.62 -27.77
N PRO A 660 -13.27 20.47 -27.08
CA PRO A 660 -14.24 19.43 -27.46
C PRO A 660 -15.69 19.92 -27.26
N PRO A 661 -16.69 19.40 -27.99
CA PRO A 661 -18.07 19.89 -27.94
C PRO A 661 -18.73 19.89 -26.55
N TRP A 662 -18.28 19.02 -25.65
CA TRP A 662 -18.76 18.87 -24.26
C TRP A 662 -17.90 19.62 -23.22
N HIS A 663 -16.95 20.48 -23.65
CA HIS A 663 -16.01 21.15 -22.73
C HIS A 663 -16.71 21.97 -21.64
N ASP A 664 -17.78 22.69 -21.99
CA ASP A 664 -18.53 23.57 -21.08
C ASP A 664 -19.37 22.81 -20.04
N GLU A 665 -19.45 21.48 -20.14
CA GLU A 665 -20.06 20.65 -19.09
C GLU A 665 -19.20 20.67 -17.81
N PRO A 666 -19.78 20.62 -16.59
CA PRO A 666 -19.05 20.75 -15.31
C PRO A 666 -17.92 19.74 -15.03
N ARG A 667 -17.67 18.77 -15.93
CA ARG A 667 -16.51 17.86 -15.92
C ARG A 667 -15.82 17.72 -17.28
N GLY A 668 -16.44 18.17 -18.39
CA GLY A 668 -15.96 17.87 -19.75
C GLY A 668 -14.60 18.50 -20.07
N ALA A 669 -14.39 19.75 -19.65
CA ALA A 669 -13.11 20.45 -19.78
C ALA A 669 -11.91 19.73 -19.12
N LEU A 670 -12.16 18.89 -18.11
CA LEU A 670 -11.13 18.12 -17.41
C LEU A 670 -11.05 16.68 -17.92
N ALA A 671 -12.19 16.06 -18.23
CA ALA A 671 -12.24 14.66 -18.64
C ALA A 671 -11.61 14.40 -20.03
N PHE A 672 -11.54 15.39 -20.92
CA PHE A 672 -10.79 15.28 -22.17
C PHE A 672 -9.28 15.45 -21.93
N TYR A 673 -8.49 14.45 -22.32
CA TYR A 673 -7.04 14.38 -22.15
C TYR A 673 -6.17 14.30 -23.42
N PRO A 674 -6.54 13.58 -24.50
CA PRO A 674 -5.61 13.21 -25.55
C PRO A 674 -5.75 14.17 -26.73
N TYR A 675 -4.73 15.00 -26.94
CA TYR A 675 -4.51 15.60 -28.26
C TYR A 675 -3.77 14.62 -29.20
N GLY A 676 -3.39 13.43 -28.72
CA GLY A 676 -2.64 12.46 -29.50
C GLY A 676 -1.15 12.75 -29.56
N GLY A 677 -0.47 12.12 -30.51
CA GLY A 677 0.99 12.14 -30.64
C GLY A 677 1.70 11.24 -29.64
N LEU A 678 2.99 11.50 -29.46
CA LEU A 678 3.76 11.03 -28.31
C LEU A 678 3.68 12.11 -27.21
N GLU A 679 2.90 11.82 -26.18
CA GLU A 679 2.79 12.60 -24.95
C GLU A 679 3.43 11.86 -23.76
N GLU A 680 3.36 12.46 -22.58
CA GLU A 680 3.54 11.74 -21.32
C GLU A 680 2.14 11.52 -20.73
N PHE A 681 1.95 10.42 -20.04
CA PHE A 681 0.74 10.18 -19.28
C PHE A 681 1.07 10.24 -17.78
N ILE A 682 0.66 11.35 -17.16
CA ILE A 682 0.82 11.64 -15.73
C ILE A 682 -0.58 11.98 -15.19
N GLY A 683 -1.33 10.94 -14.86
CA GLY A 683 -2.63 11.04 -14.19
C GLY A 683 -3.83 11.43 -15.05
N TYR A 684 -5.03 11.13 -14.53
CA TYR A 684 -6.31 11.66 -15.00
C TYR A 684 -6.89 12.62 -13.95
N PRO A 685 -7.34 13.83 -14.35
CA PRO A 685 -7.15 14.45 -15.66
C PRO A 685 -5.67 14.81 -15.90
N TYR A 686 -5.23 14.87 -17.16
CA TYR A 686 -3.79 14.97 -17.45
C TYR A 686 -3.19 16.32 -17.05
N ILE A 687 -2.34 16.31 -16.02
CA ILE A 687 -1.78 17.50 -15.34
C ILE A 687 -1.11 18.47 -16.32
N ALA A 688 -0.37 17.94 -17.30
CA ALA A 688 0.45 18.75 -18.21
C ALA A 688 -0.22 19.05 -19.55
N GLY A 689 -1.40 18.46 -19.85
CA GLY A 689 -1.95 18.38 -21.20
C GLY A 689 -2.20 19.71 -21.91
N LYS A 690 -2.38 20.80 -21.16
CA LYS A 690 -2.64 22.18 -21.64
C LYS A 690 -1.52 23.17 -21.28
N ILE A 691 -0.41 22.71 -20.70
CA ILE A 691 0.71 23.58 -20.35
C ILE A 691 1.59 23.77 -21.59
N ILE A 692 1.80 25.02 -22.01
CA ILE A 692 2.73 25.35 -23.08
C ILE A 692 4.15 25.20 -22.54
N TYR A 693 4.95 24.32 -23.16
CA TYR A 693 6.35 24.11 -22.82
C TYR A 693 7.21 25.26 -23.36
N GLU A 694 8.17 25.71 -22.55
CA GLU A 694 9.31 26.48 -23.04
C GLU A 694 10.20 25.60 -23.92
N TYR A 695 10.86 26.18 -24.93
CA TYR A 695 11.73 25.42 -25.83
C TYR A 695 12.96 26.21 -26.28
N LYS A 696 13.90 25.50 -26.89
CA LYS A 696 15.12 26.03 -27.49
C LYS A 696 15.62 25.13 -28.60
N VAL A 697 15.74 25.68 -29.80
CA VAL A 697 16.43 25.01 -30.91
C VAL A 697 17.94 24.99 -30.61
N VAL A 698 18.49 23.79 -30.37
CA VAL A 698 19.93 23.59 -30.08
C VAL A 698 20.73 23.43 -31.36
N GLN A 699 20.17 22.74 -32.35
CA GLN A 699 20.78 22.59 -33.68
C GLN A 699 19.69 22.72 -34.75
N ALA A 700 19.68 23.85 -35.46
CA ALA A 700 18.62 24.19 -36.43
C ALA A 700 18.76 23.51 -37.80
N SER A 701 19.97 23.11 -38.22
CA SER A 701 20.15 22.27 -39.42
C SER A 701 21.51 21.56 -39.45
N GLY A 702 21.62 20.48 -40.24
CA GLY A 702 22.88 19.77 -40.47
C GLY A 702 22.68 18.26 -40.62
N ASN A 703 23.70 17.47 -40.28
CA ASN A 703 23.63 15.99 -40.25
C ASN A 703 22.69 15.47 -39.13
N PHE A 704 22.18 16.35 -38.28
CA PHE A 704 21.09 16.14 -37.34
C PHE A 704 20.47 17.50 -36.99
N VAL A 705 19.32 17.46 -36.33
CA VAL A 705 18.74 18.60 -35.62
C VAL A 705 18.32 18.21 -34.20
N ARG A 706 18.28 19.19 -33.30
CA ARG A 706 17.99 18.98 -31.88
C ARG A 706 17.25 20.15 -31.25
N VAL A 707 16.23 19.85 -30.46
CA VAL A 707 15.41 20.81 -29.70
C VAL A 707 15.37 20.38 -28.23
N GLU A 708 15.70 21.28 -27.30
CA GLU A 708 15.43 21.15 -25.87
C GLU A 708 14.04 21.77 -25.59
N LEU A 709 13.21 21.14 -24.74
CA LEU A 709 11.96 21.72 -24.24
C LEU A 709 11.69 21.34 -22.78
N TRP A 710 11.05 22.22 -22.01
CA TRP A 710 10.81 22.03 -20.58
C TRP A 710 9.55 22.73 -20.06
N ALA A 711 9.03 22.22 -18.94
CA ALA A 711 7.97 22.83 -18.16
C ALA A 711 8.22 22.64 -16.65
N ASN A 712 7.70 23.55 -15.83
CA ASN A 712 7.62 23.42 -14.38
C ASN A 712 6.14 23.33 -13.97
N ILE A 713 5.76 22.19 -13.41
CA ILE A 713 4.38 21.79 -13.17
C ILE A 713 4.22 21.58 -11.67
N HIS A 714 3.80 22.63 -10.96
CA HIS A 714 3.64 22.65 -9.50
C HIS A 714 4.92 22.25 -8.73
N GLY A 715 6.10 22.49 -9.30
CA GLY A 715 7.40 22.10 -8.76
C GLY A 715 8.07 20.98 -9.54
N SER A 716 7.28 20.09 -10.15
CA SER A 716 7.75 18.98 -11.00
C SER A 716 8.34 19.51 -12.30
N LYS A 717 9.64 19.30 -12.53
CA LYS A 717 10.35 19.78 -13.72
C LYS A 717 10.48 18.66 -14.73
N ILE A 718 9.74 18.78 -15.82
CA ILE A 718 9.81 17.87 -16.97
C ILE A 718 10.64 18.54 -18.05
N ALA A 719 11.73 17.91 -18.47
CA ALA A 719 12.54 18.34 -19.60
C ALA A 719 12.71 17.20 -20.62
N LYS A 720 12.66 17.55 -21.91
CA LYS A 720 12.83 16.65 -23.04
C LYS A 720 13.92 17.19 -23.97
N THR A 721 14.64 16.31 -24.64
CA THR A 721 15.52 16.65 -25.77
C THR A 721 15.14 15.77 -26.97
N VAL A 722 14.60 16.40 -28.01
CA VAL A 722 14.21 15.71 -29.24
C VAL A 722 15.34 15.82 -30.25
N THR A 723 15.82 14.69 -30.79
CA THR A 723 16.87 14.63 -31.83
C THR A 723 16.34 13.93 -33.07
N LEU A 724 16.45 14.57 -34.25
CA LEU A 724 16.24 13.93 -35.56
C LEU A 724 17.56 13.92 -36.35
N PRO A 725 18.23 12.76 -36.51
CA PRO A 725 19.39 12.63 -37.39
C PRO A 725 19.00 12.71 -38.88
N ALA A 726 19.92 13.16 -39.72
CA ALA A 726 19.72 13.20 -41.17
C ALA A 726 19.83 11.79 -41.80
N GLU A 727 19.16 11.57 -42.93
CA GLU A 727 18.98 10.25 -43.60
C GLU A 727 18.34 9.13 -42.74
N SER A 728 18.12 9.35 -41.44
CA SER A 728 17.54 8.39 -40.50
C SER A 728 16.02 8.37 -40.52
N GLN A 729 15.44 7.21 -40.17
CA GLN A 729 14.03 7.06 -39.80
C GLN A 729 13.84 6.98 -38.27
N VAL A 730 14.87 7.16 -37.44
CA VAL A 730 14.71 7.23 -35.98
C VAL A 730 14.58 8.67 -35.50
N LEU A 731 13.51 8.96 -34.76
CA LEU A 731 13.40 10.11 -33.87
C LEU A 731 13.74 9.67 -32.45
N GLU A 732 14.57 10.44 -31.75
CA GLU A 732 14.90 10.23 -30.33
C GLU A 732 14.23 11.29 -29.46
N VAL A 733 13.71 10.88 -28.30
CA VAL A 733 13.26 11.74 -27.21
C VAL A 733 13.96 11.33 -25.92
N ARG A 734 14.88 12.16 -25.42
CA ARG A 734 15.53 11.96 -24.11
C ARG A 734 14.74 12.69 -23.03
N TYR A 735 14.43 12.01 -21.93
CA TYR A 735 13.63 12.51 -20.83
C TYR A 735 14.47 12.76 -19.58
N SER A 736 14.20 13.87 -18.88
CA SER A 736 14.81 14.24 -17.60
C SER A 736 13.72 14.78 -16.68
N LEU A 737 13.21 13.93 -15.78
CA LEU A 737 12.19 14.26 -14.80
C LEU A 737 12.86 14.56 -13.46
N ASN A 738 12.71 15.77 -12.94
CA ASN A 738 13.48 16.23 -11.79
C ASN A 738 12.62 17.05 -10.82
N GLU A 739 12.83 16.88 -9.51
CA GLU A 739 12.02 17.55 -8.47
C GLU A 739 10.52 17.27 -8.62
N MET A 740 10.19 16.06 -9.11
CA MET A 740 8.81 15.56 -9.19
C MET A 740 8.16 15.56 -7.82
N ASP A 741 6.87 15.93 -7.77
CA ASP A 741 6.10 15.95 -6.53
C ASP A 741 6.02 14.55 -5.89
N PRO A 742 6.16 14.41 -4.55
CA PRO A 742 6.14 13.11 -3.87
C PRO A 742 4.82 12.33 -3.91
N SER A 743 3.78 12.78 -4.63
CA SER A 743 2.58 12.00 -4.96
C SER A 743 2.58 11.43 -6.39
N LEU A 744 3.56 11.79 -7.22
CA LEU A 744 3.70 11.34 -8.61
C LEU A 744 4.76 10.25 -8.72
N HIS A 745 4.33 8.99 -8.87
CA HIS A 745 5.22 7.82 -8.79
C HIS A 745 5.32 6.99 -10.06
N VAL A 746 4.31 7.04 -10.93
CA VAL A 746 4.33 6.38 -12.23
C VAL A 746 4.07 7.41 -13.32
N ILE A 747 4.84 7.32 -14.39
CA ILE A 747 4.67 8.07 -15.63
C ILE A 747 4.68 7.10 -16.80
N GLY A 748 3.68 7.20 -17.66
CA GLY A 748 3.66 6.53 -18.96
C GLY A 748 4.32 7.45 -19.99
N ILE A 749 5.14 6.90 -20.87
CA ILE A 749 5.55 7.62 -22.08
C ILE A 749 4.61 7.15 -23.19
N ASN A 750 3.64 7.98 -23.58
CA ASN A 750 2.42 7.57 -24.25
C ASN A 750 2.40 7.92 -25.74
N PRO A 751 2.78 6.99 -26.65
CA PRO A 751 2.44 7.11 -28.06
C PRO A 751 0.97 6.72 -28.26
N LEU A 752 0.12 7.66 -28.65
CA LEU A 752 -1.19 7.31 -29.19
C LEU A 752 -0.98 6.97 -30.68
N ILE A 753 -1.10 5.69 -31.01
CA ILE A 753 -0.77 5.14 -32.33
C ILE A 753 -2.04 4.98 -33.15
N GLU A 754 -1.96 5.47 -34.38
CA GLU A 754 -2.93 5.29 -35.46
C GLU A 754 -2.08 5.02 -36.71
N ILE A 755 -2.16 3.81 -37.25
CA ILE A 755 -1.40 3.38 -38.44
C ILE A 755 -2.42 3.23 -39.56
N GLY A 756 -2.12 3.80 -40.74
CA GLY A 756 -3.09 3.86 -41.81
C GLY A 756 -4.29 4.77 -41.46
N PRO A 757 -5.48 4.53 -42.05
CA PRO A 757 -6.62 5.45 -41.93
C PRO A 757 -7.28 5.53 -40.55
N SER A 758 -7.11 4.51 -39.70
CA SER A 758 -7.72 4.35 -38.36
C SER A 758 -7.30 3.00 -37.78
N THR A 759 -7.12 2.87 -36.46
CA THR A 759 -6.87 1.55 -35.82
C THR A 759 -7.96 0.53 -36.21
N GLY A 760 -7.55 -0.65 -36.68
CA GLY A 760 -8.44 -1.62 -37.34
C GLY A 760 -8.00 -3.09 -37.23
N PRO A 761 -8.79 -4.05 -37.72
CA PRO A 761 -8.42 -5.47 -37.71
C PRO A 761 -7.22 -5.80 -38.61
N GLU A 762 -6.77 -4.87 -39.46
CA GLU A 762 -5.50 -4.95 -40.18
C GLU A 762 -4.25 -4.71 -39.30
N ASP A 763 -4.39 -4.20 -38.07
CA ASP A 763 -3.26 -3.98 -37.15
C ASP A 763 -2.80 -5.26 -36.43
N ASP A 764 -1.48 -5.48 -36.42
CA ASP A 764 -0.77 -6.48 -35.61
C ASP A 764 0.25 -5.77 -34.70
N TYR A 765 0.10 -5.93 -33.37
CA TYR A 765 1.03 -5.41 -32.37
C TYR A 765 1.92 -6.54 -31.83
N ILE A 766 3.23 -6.43 -32.05
CA ILE A 766 4.21 -7.48 -31.77
C ILE A 766 5.10 -7.09 -30.58
N PHE A 767 5.16 -7.99 -29.60
CA PHE A 767 5.83 -7.82 -28.32
C PHE A 767 6.91 -8.90 -28.09
N PRO A 768 8.18 -8.52 -27.84
CA PRO A 768 9.24 -9.45 -27.46
C PRO A 768 9.17 -9.80 -25.97
N GLU A 769 8.14 -10.54 -25.58
CA GLU A 769 8.09 -11.23 -24.28
C GLU A 769 8.99 -12.49 -24.33
N LYS A 770 8.82 -13.46 -23.40
CA LYS A 770 9.58 -14.74 -23.40
C LYS A 770 9.47 -15.53 -24.71
N THR A 771 8.39 -15.28 -25.45
CA THR A 771 8.20 -15.58 -26.87
C THR A 771 7.70 -14.31 -27.55
N LEU A 772 7.81 -14.20 -28.87
CA LEU A 772 7.08 -13.16 -29.61
C LEU A 772 5.58 -13.37 -29.41
N VAL A 773 4.90 -12.35 -28.88
CA VAL A 773 3.45 -12.31 -28.70
C VAL A 773 2.88 -11.32 -29.72
N HIS A 774 1.82 -11.74 -30.42
CA HIS A 774 1.07 -10.93 -31.37
C HIS A 774 -0.30 -10.60 -30.75
N ARG A 775 -0.76 -9.36 -30.89
CA ARG A 775 -2.08 -8.90 -30.43
C ARG A 775 -2.69 -7.97 -31.49
N SER A 776 -3.89 -8.28 -31.98
CA SER A 776 -4.69 -7.33 -32.75
C SER A 776 -5.56 -6.47 -31.82
N PRO A 777 -5.94 -5.25 -32.21
CA PRO A 777 -6.83 -4.42 -31.40
C PRO A 777 -8.23 -5.05 -31.29
N VAL A 778 -8.82 -4.94 -30.11
CA VAL A 778 -10.18 -5.40 -29.81
C VAL A 778 -11.13 -4.22 -30.04
N LEU A 779 -12.05 -4.34 -31.00
CA LEU A 779 -12.83 -3.21 -31.53
C LEU A 779 -14.31 -3.19 -31.12
N ASP A 780 -14.75 -4.17 -30.33
CA ASP A 780 -16.12 -4.28 -29.80
C ASP A 780 -16.26 -3.84 -28.33
N ARG A 781 -15.14 -3.48 -27.69
CA ARG A 781 -15.03 -3.04 -26.29
C ARG A 781 -13.66 -2.41 -26.02
N TYR A 782 -13.51 -1.81 -24.84
CA TYR A 782 -12.22 -1.47 -24.24
C TYR A 782 -11.32 -2.72 -24.09
N TYR A 783 -10.01 -2.54 -24.27
CA TYR A 783 -9.04 -3.60 -24.04
C TYR A 783 -7.65 -3.05 -23.69
N GLY A 784 -7.22 -3.27 -22.46
CA GLY A 784 -5.84 -3.18 -22.02
C GLY A 784 -5.07 -4.52 -22.07
N ALA A 785 -3.75 -4.44 -22.09
CA ALA A 785 -2.86 -5.51 -21.63
C ALA A 785 -1.54 -4.98 -21.02
N ALA A 786 -1.03 -5.66 -20.00
CA ALA A 786 0.33 -5.46 -19.49
C ALA A 786 1.32 -6.46 -20.10
N CYS A 787 2.25 -5.97 -20.93
CA CYS A 787 3.23 -6.79 -21.67
C CYS A 787 4.60 -6.76 -20.98
N PHE A 788 5.10 -7.92 -20.54
CA PHE A 788 6.35 -8.05 -19.79
C PHE A 788 7.54 -8.40 -20.71
N LEU A 789 8.07 -7.38 -21.39
CA LEU A 789 9.09 -7.57 -22.43
C LEU A 789 10.45 -8.05 -21.88
N GLU A 790 11.15 -8.84 -22.70
CA GLU A 790 12.55 -9.26 -22.55
C GLU A 790 13.51 -8.38 -23.40
N GLU A 791 13.02 -7.71 -24.44
CA GLU A 791 13.76 -6.72 -25.24
C GLU A 791 13.05 -5.35 -25.27
N GLY A 792 13.82 -4.27 -25.36
CA GLY A 792 13.34 -2.89 -25.30
C GLY A 792 12.78 -2.34 -26.62
N TRP A 793 11.87 -3.06 -27.24
CA TRP A 793 11.13 -2.62 -28.42
C TRP A 793 9.75 -3.26 -28.49
N ALA A 794 8.82 -2.61 -29.19
CA ALA A 794 7.57 -3.20 -29.65
C ALA A 794 7.23 -2.56 -31.00
N VAL A 795 6.25 -3.09 -31.73
CA VAL A 795 5.89 -2.54 -33.05
C VAL A 795 4.42 -2.76 -33.35
N GLY A 796 3.76 -1.73 -33.87
CA GLY A 796 2.49 -1.85 -34.59
C GLY A 796 2.74 -1.95 -36.09
N TYR A 797 1.95 -2.76 -36.78
CA TYR A 797 2.06 -3.00 -38.23
C TYR A 797 0.68 -3.13 -38.85
N ASP A 798 0.33 -2.18 -39.73
CA ASP A 798 -0.85 -2.28 -40.59
C ASP A 798 -0.51 -3.24 -41.74
N THR A 799 -1.14 -4.42 -41.70
CA THR A 799 -0.95 -5.52 -42.66
C THR A 799 -1.54 -5.25 -44.06
N ARG A 800 -2.40 -4.24 -44.19
CA ARG A 800 -3.12 -3.87 -45.42
C ARG A 800 -2.47 -2.71 -46.14
N MET A 801 -2.02 -1.70 -45.40
CA MET A 801 -1.21 -0.61 -45.94
C MET A 801 0.26 -1.02 -46.08
N ASP A 802 0.73 -2.08 -45.41
CA ASP A 802 2.12 -2.51 -45.38
C ASP A 802 3.06 -1.39 -44.88
N VAL A 803 2.84 -0.97 -43.63
CA VAL A 803 3.58 0.11 -42.96
C VAL A 803 3.65 -0.17 -41.46
N SER A 804 4.81 0.09 -40.84
CA SER A 804 5.08 -0.28 -39.44
C SER A 804 5.62 0.88 -38.62
N LEU A 805 5.20 0.99 -37.36
CA LEU A 805 5.78 1.91 -36.36
C LEU A 805 6.44 1.08 -35.24
N LEU A 806 7.76 0.95 -35.32
CA LEU A 806 8.55 0.39 -34.22
C LEU A 806 8.79 1.47 -33.16
N ILE A 807 8.55 1.10 -31.90
CA ILE A 807 8.92 1.86 -30.71
C ILE A 807 10.09 1.17 -30.00
N GLY A 808 10.92 1.92 -29.28
CA GLY A 808 11.98 1.34 -28.48
C GLY A 808 12.49 2.24 -27.36
N TYR A 809 13.01 1.61 -26.31
CA TYR A 809 13.29 2.24 -25.01
C TYR A 809 14.17 1.31 -24.12
N PRO A 810 14.70 1.79 -22.98
CA PRO A 810 15.46 0.95 -22.04
C PRO A 810 14.53 0.04 -21.21
N VAL A 811 14.52 -1.26 -21.50
CA VAL A 811 13.56 -2.24 -20.93
C VAL A 811 13.71 -2.51 -19.43
N ASN A 812 14.82 -2.08 -18.81
CA ASN A 812 15.07 -2.26 -17.38
C ASN A 812 14.56 -1.08 -16.52
N ASP A 813 14.19 0.03 -17.15
CA ASP A 813 13.73 1.25 -16.47
C ASP A 813 12.19 1.38 -16.52
N ALA A 814 11.50 0.44 -17.17
CA ALA A 814 10.04 0.33 -17.21
C ALA A 814 9.54 -0.86 -16.37
N ILE A 815 8.42 -0.67 -15.69
CA ILE A 815 7.72 -1.69 -14.88
C ILE A 815 7.16 -2.78 -15.83
N TYR A 816 6.45 -2.35 -16.87
CA TYR A 816 6.00 -3.14 -18.04
C TYR A 816 5.64 -2.20 -19.20
N LEU A 817 5.28 -2.75 -20.36
CA LEU A 817 4.68 -2.01 -21.48
C LEU A 817 3.15 -2.18 -21.43
N HIS A 818 2.42 -1.10 -21.17
CA HIS A 818 0.96 -1.08 -21.25
C HIS A 818 0.53 -0.93 -22.71
N MET A 819 -0.27 -1.87 -23.20
CA MET A 819 -1.08 -1.69 -24.42
C MET A 819 -2.48 -1.27 -23.97
N TRP A 820 -3.07 -0.24 -24.58
CA TRP A 820 -4.47 0.13 -24.35
C TRP A 820 -5.12 0.51 -25.67
N ASN A 821 -6.13 -0.26 -26.11
CA ASN A 821 -6.94 0.10 -27.27
C ASN A 821 -8.15 0.92 -26.82
N ASN A 822 -8.21 2.17 -27.25
CA ASN A 822 -9.31 3.07 -26.93
C ASN A 822 -10.51 2.83 -27.86
N HIS A 823 -11.72 2.86 -27.28
CA HIS A 823 -12.98 2.63 -27.98
C HIS A 823 -13.84 3.92 -27.97
N PRO A 824 -14.66 4.21 -28.99
CA PRO A 824 -15.54 5.38 -29.02
C PRO A 824 -16.57 5.48 -27.87
N ASP A 825 -16.85 4.38 -27.15
CA ASP A 825 -17.65 4.43 -25.91
C ASP A 825 -16.95 5.20 -24.77
N ASN A 826 -15.67 5.53 -24.90
CA ASN A 826 -14.96 6.41 -23.98
C ASN A 826 -15.48 7.83 -24.18
N THR A 827 -16.62 8.17 -23.55
CA THR A 827 -17.36 9.42 -23.84
C THR A 827 -16.55 10.72 -23.67
N PRO A 828 -15.53 10.81 -22.81
CA PRO A 828 -14.60 11.95 -22.82
C PRO A 828 -13.65 12.00 -24.02
N THR A 829 -13.36 10.87 -24.69
CA THR A 829 -12.41 10.73 -25.80
C THR A 829 -12.87 9.69 -26.85
N PRO A 830 -13.95 9.97 -27.61
CA PRO A 830 -14.64 8.97 -28.43
C PRO A 830 -13.94 8.69 -29.78
N TYR A 831 -12.75 8.11 -29.74
CA TYR A 831 -11.87 7.85 -30.89
C TYR A 831 -11.26 6.45 -30.83
N TYR A 832 -10.85 5.90 -31.98
CA TYR A 832 -9.99 4.71 -32.02
C TYR A 832 -8.53 5.13 -32.05
N TYR A 833 -7.73 4.55 -31.15
CA TYR A 833 -6.25 4.62 -31.14
C TYR A 833 -5.71 3.55 -30.20
N THR A 834 -4.49 3.07 -30.41
CA THR A 834 -3.80 2.19 -29.45
C THR A 834 -2.65 2.93 -28.78
N GLU A 835 -2.63 2.92 -27.45
CA GLU A 835 -1.53 3.40 -26.62
C GLU A 835 -0.50 2.28 -26.40
N LEU A 836 0.81 2.57 -26.53
CA LEU A 836 1.89 1.64 -26.18
C LEU A 836 2.85 2.27 -25.16
N GLN A 837 2.45 2.28 -23.89
CA GLN A 837 3.07 3.08 -22.83
C GLN A 837 4.05 2.24 -21.97
N PRO A 838 5.37 2.39 -22.07
CA PRO A 838 6.23 1.94 -20.98
C PRO A 838 5.93 2.77 -19.72
N TRP A 839 5.45 2.12 -18.67
CA TRP A 839 5.18 2.73 -17.36
C TRP A 839 6.47 2.74 -16.55
N LEU A 840 6.91 3.92 -16.11
CA LEU A 840 8.20 4.14 -15.44
C LEU A 840 7.98 4.54 -13.99
N ALA A 841 8.76 3.95 -13.07
CA ALA A 841 8.80 4.40 -11.69
C ALA A 841 9.62 5.71 -11.59
N ILE A 842 9.04 6.75 -11.01
CA ILE A 842 9.69 8.03 -10.75
C ILE A 842 10.60 7.87 -9.52
N LYS A 843 11.91 8.07 -9.72
CA LYS A 843 12.93 8.00 -8.67
C LYS A 843 12.87 9.26 -7.79
N PRO A 844 12.52 9.17 -6.50
CA PRO A 844 12.44 10.34 -5.63
C PRO A 844 13.84 10.87 -5.29
N LEU A 845 13.89 12.10 -4.75
CA LEU A 845 15.09 12.87 -4.39
C LEU A 845 16.04 13.22 -5.56
N THR A 846 16.17 12.39 -6.60
CA THR A 846 17.15 12.49 -7.69
C THR A 846 16.56 13.07 -9.00
N THR A 847 17.05 12.62 -10.16
CA THR A 847 16.49 12.83 -11.50
C THR A 847 16.18 11.47 -12.13
N THR A 848 14.97 11.28 -12.64
CA THR A 848 14.63 10.10 -13.46
C THR A 848 14.99 10.41 -14.91
N TYR A 849 16.00 9.73 -15.43
CA TYR A 849 16.39 9.80 -16.84
C TYR A 849 15.79 8.63 -17.61
N PHE A 850 15.25 8.93 -18.80
CA PHE A 850 14.73 7.91 -19.71
C PHE A 850 15.04 8.31 -21.17
N SER A 851 14.79 7.41 -22.12
CA SER A 851 14.95 7.67 -23.54
C SER A 851 13.99 6.82 -24.35
N TYR A 852 13.36 7.44 -25.34
CA TYR A 852 12.32 6.85 -26.14
C TYR A 852 12.58 7.10 -27.62
N TYR A 853 12.27 6.12 -28.46
CA TYR A 853 12.60 6.12 -29.88
C TYR A 853 11.40 5.71 -30.73
N LEU A 854 11.14 6.45 -31.81
CA LEU A 854 10.17 6.12 -32.85
C LEU A 854 10.91 5.80 -34.15
N LEU A 855 10.56 4.68 -34.80
CA LEU A 855 11.03 4.29 -36.13
C LEU A 855 9.84 3.81 -36.98
N GLY A 856 9.27 4.72 -37.77
CA GLY A 856 8.32 4.34 -38.83
C GLY A 856 9.04 3.82 -40.06
N CYS A 857 8.62 2.66 -40.57
CA CYS A 857 9.14 2.04 -41.78
C CYS A 857 8.03 1.75 -42.79
N ASP A 858 8.41 1.83 -44.07
CA ASP A 858 7.58 1.45 -45.21
C ASP A 858 7.84 -0.04 -45.48
N GLY A 859 6.80 -0.86 -45.52
CA GLY A 859 6.93 -2.32 -45.46
C GLY A 859 6.87 -2.92 -44.04
N PRO A 860 7.12 -4.24 -43.93
CA PRO A 860 6.87 -5.01 -42.71
C PRO A 860 7.95 -4.82 -41.63
N TRP A 861 7.51 -4.97 -40.38
CA TRP A 861 8.29 -4.67 -39.17
C TRP A 861 9.69 -5.33 -39.04
N PRO A 862 10.02 -6.51 -39.61
CA PRO A 862 11.37 -7.07 -39.48
C PRO A 862 12.44 -6.16 -40.09
N ALA A 863 12.11 -5.39 -41.14
CA ALA A 863 13.01 -4.40 -41.72
C ALA A 863 13.27 -3.22 -40.76
N ALA A 864 12.23 -2.74 -40.07
CA ALA A 864 12.33 -1.71 -39.05
C ALA A 864 13.22 -2.18 -37.88
N LEU A 865 12.99 -3.40 -37.38
CA LEU A 865 13.76 -3.98 -36.28
C LEU A 865 15.24 -4.17 -36.65
N GLU A 866 15.53 -4.65 -37.86
CA GLU A 866 16.93 -4.78 -38.33
C GLU A 866 17.59 -3.43 -38.60
N ALA A 867 16.85 -2.34 -38.86
CA ALA A 867 17.40 -1.00 -38.86
C ALA A 867 17.69 -0.50 -37.43
N PHE A 868 16.77 -0.74 -36.49
CA PHE A 868 16.88 -0.35 -35.08
C PHE A 868 18.06 -1.04 -34.37
N LYS A 869 18.26 -2.35 -34.62
CA LYS A 869 19.44 -3.12 -34.13
C LYS A 869 20.76 -2.53 -34.63
N LYS A 870 20.86 -2.14 -35.91
CA LYS A 870 22.09 -1.53 -36.48
C LYS A 870 22.44 -0.18 -35.84
N LEU A 871 21.44 0.52 -35.28
CA LEU A 871 21.64 1.75 -34.53
C LEU A 871 22.05 1.52 -33.06
N GLY A 872 22.04 0.27 -32.56
CA GLY A 872 22.47 -0.07 -31.19
C GLY A 872 21.40 0.12 -30.12
N LEU A 873 20.12 0.22 -30.51
CA LEU A 873 19.05 0.70 -29.64
C LEU A 873 18.20 -0.41 -28.97
N VAL A 874 18.39 -1.67 -29.36
CA VAL A 874 17.73 -2.81 -28.70
C VAL A 874 18.41 -3.09 -27.37
N THR A 875 17.74 -2.75 -26.26
CA THR A 875 18.14 -3.18 -24.92
C THR A 875 17.57 -4.56 -24.59
N LYS A 876 18.17 -5.26 -23.62
CA LYS A 876 17.69 -6.55 -23.11
C LYS A 876 17.45 -6.48 -21.60
N LYS A 877 16.46 -7.22 -21.12
CA LYS A 877 16.14 -7.32 -19.70
C LYS A 877 17.24 -8.07 -18.98
N ARG A 878 17.66 -7.55 -17.83
CA ARG A 878 18.63 -8.22 -16.96
C ARG A 878 17.88 -9.32 -16.22
N THR A 879 18.26 -10.58 -16.43
CA THR A 879 17.85 -11.66 -15.54
C THR A 879 18.37 -11.34 -14.14
N SER A 880 17.47 -11.27 -13.17
CA SER A 880 17.80 -11.22 -11.74
C SER A 880 18.74 -12.38 -11.39
N GLN A 881 19.85 -12.07 -10.71
CA GLN A 881 20.76 -13.05 -10.13
C GLN A 881 20.32 -13.43 -8.70
#